data_AF-A0A8A4K7Z8-F1
#
_entry.id   AF-A0A8A4K7Z8-F1
#
_cell.length_a   1.000
_cell.length_b   1.000
_cell.length_c   1.000
_cell.angle_alpha   90.00
_cell.angle_beta   90.00
_cell.angle_gamma   90.00
#
_symmetry.space_group_name_H-M   'P 1'
#
loop_
_entity.id
_entity.type
_entity.pdbx_description
1 polymer ?
#
loop_
_entity_poly.entity_id
_entity_poly.type
_entity_poly.pdbx_seq_one_letter_code
_entity_poly.pdbx_strand_id
1 'polypeptide(L)'
;MFSRITVQLPAQGLLFRRLSGSEALSQSFVLQAELLSTDARIDRKSLLGKPVTFTLPTDGLLSAVNPRYINGKITQIGVRSEELGGVRYAVYGLTVESDLWPMKRDRNLRIFQSQTVPQIVQTLLKEYGVNVETRLAGSYRVWEYCVQYQESSFDFISRLMELEGIYYFFRHEADKHTLVLCDAPDQHQAFPGYETIAYHVTPSGGSVTEEGVSQWALSESVTPGMYSTDDYDFRKPNAWMLQARQNPVSPTPGSVDVYDWPGRFVEHGHGEYYARIRQEVWQVEHHMVSGSGTATGIAPGYTFSLLNAPHFSDNGKYLVTSAHYDFEENSYASGDVGATRHNIDFTVLPAAVTYRAKPETPWPKTHGPQTAKVVGPKGESIWTDKYGRVKVKFHWDRLAKGDDTSSCWVRVSSAWAGQGFGGVQIPRVNDEVVVDFINGDPDRPLIIGRVYNEASMPPWALPAAATQMGFLSRSKDGTADTANALRFEDKAGEEHLWIQAQKNMDTHVKNDSSHSVANNHSHYAGGNELYRVETNRVHGVKGGEERLTGQGKIDNVVETYVLGSGTKLRLECGESAIELNANGHINIVGKGFNLFVNGDGHITTSGGKLNLNTSGAQPGTGAPGAGHKGNINQAVVNLFPPKQKGQAAPAAPKAAAAPAKATAAPLANSGDKKSKYNYTVDEMVKKQKGLKAKPVKWDNATKGFVPATEEDIKKYVDPANHMEGKDKYQFVDLSSSSGISKDEMSNFLKDKGTLAGQEQTYLDAAKKYNVNEAYLAAHSALETGNGTSELAKGVMVNGTKVYNMYGIGALDGNAVQTGANYAYKQGWTTPAKAIDGGAKWISDKFVGSGQNTLYKMRWNPASPGTHQYATDVNWATAQTTSMKKMFDSFPNANLSYDVPEYN
;
A
#
# COMPACT_ATOMS: atom_id res chain seq x y z
N MET A 1 -53.52 61.06 -8.04
CA MET A 1 -53.56 60.02 -6.99
C MET A 1 -53.52 58.70 -7.72
N PHE A 2 -52.37 58.02 -7.71
CA PHE A 2 -52.19 56.75 -8.41
C PHE A 2 -52.83 55.65 -7.56
N SER A 3 -54.06 55.27 -7.86
CA SER A 3 -54.77 54.20 -7.14
C SER A 3 -54.57 52.82 -7.76
N ARG A 4 -53.60 52.67 -8.68
CA ARG A 4 -53.39 51.44 -9.48
C ARG A 4 -51.90 51.12 -9.56
N ILE A 5 -51.59 49.83 -9.57
CA ILE A 5 -50.24 49.35 -9.89
C ILE A 5 -49.89 49.75 -11.32
N THR A 6 -48.71 50.31 -11.51
CA THR A 6 -48.17 50.63 -12.84
C THR A 6 -46.94 49.80 -13.14
N VAL A 7 -46.63 49.63 -14.42
CA VAL A 7 -45.47 48.85 -14.89
C VAL A 7 -44.58 49.71 -15.77
N GLN A 8 -43.27 49.60 -15.56
CA GLN A 8 -42.25 50.22 -16.40
C GLN A 8 -41.33 49.14 -16.96
N LEU A 9 -41.18 49.13 -18.29
CA LEU A 9 -40.29 48.25 -19.03
C LEU A 9 -39.89 48.93 -20.36
N PRO A 10 -38.90 48.41 -21.12
CA PRO A 10 -38.44 49.07 -22.35
C PRO A 10 -39.51 49.25 -23.44
N ALA A 11 -40.56 48.44 -23.45
CA ALA A 11 -41.69 48.60 -24.37
C ALA A 11 -42.77 49.51 -23.76
N GLN A 12 -43.36 50.36 -24.59
CA GLN A 12 -44.48 51.22 -24.23
C GLN A 12 -45.83 50.56 -24.53
N GLY A 13 -46.90 51.07 -23.94
CA GLY A 13 -48.28 50.64 -24.25
C GLY A 13 -48.68 49.32 -23.58
N LEU A 14 -47.98 48.90 -22.53
CA LEU A 14 -48.33 47.77 -21.68
C LEU A 14 -48.91 48.27 -20.36
N LEU A 15 -50.07 47.74 -20.00
CA LEU A 15 -50.83 48.07 -18.81
C LEU A 15 -50.79 46.89 -17.83
N PHE A 16 -50.68 47.16 -16.53
CA PHE A 16 -50.69 46.10 -15.52
C PHE A 16 -52.09 45.48 -15.39
N ARG A 17 -52.18 44.15 -15.32
CA ARG A 17 -53.40 43.43 -14.95
C ARG A 17 -53.23 42.66 -13.66
N ARG A 18 -52.22 41.78 -13.60
CA ARG A 18 -52.04 40.85 -12.48
C ARG A 18 -50.56 40.64 -12.14
N LEU A 19 -50.25 40.44 -10.86
CA LEU A 19 -48.99 39.91 -10.34
C LEU A 19 -49.31 38.81 -9.33
N SER A 20 -48.65 37.66 -9.45
CA SER A 20 -48.67 36.66 -8.37
C SER A 20 -47.33 35.96 -8.24
N GLY A 21 -46.92 35.65 -7.01
CA GLY A 21 -45.66 34.98 -6.72
C GLY A 21 -45.17 35.30 -5.32
N SER A 22 -44.06 34.68 -4.93
CA SER A 22 -43.54 34.78 -3.56
C SER A 22 -42.12 35.33 -3.52
N GLU A 23 -41.86 36.09 -2.47
CA GLU A 23 -40.54 36.48 -2.00
C GLU A 23 -40.32 35.90 -0.60
N ALA A 24 -39.09 35.49 -0.27
CA ALA A 24 -38.74 35.01 1.06
C ALA A 24 -37.27 35.27 1.38
N LEU A 25 -36.94 35.34 2.66
CA LEU A 25 -35.55 35.36 3.11
C LEU A 25 -34.81 34.12 2.58
N SER A 26 -33.57 34.34 2.15
CA SER A 26 -32.69 33.32 1.57
C SER A 26 -33.21 32.64 0.30
N GLN A 27 -34.24 33.17 -0.35
CA GLN A 27 -34.77 32.62 -1.60
C GLN A 27 -34.71 33.63 -2.74
N SER A 28 -34.34 33.16 -3.94
CA SER A 28 -34.53 33.94 -5.17
C SER A 28 -36.01 34.01 -5.51
N PHE A 29 -36.55 35.22 -5.68
CA PHE A 29 -37.96 35.38 -6.06
C PHE A 29 -38.23 34.95 -7.51
N VAL A 30 -39.46 34.51 -7.73
CA VAL A 30 -40.05 34.22 -9.04
C VAL A 30 -41.49 34.73 -9.02
N LEU A 31 -41.80 35.68 -9.91
CA LEU A 31 -43.11 36.33 -9.99
C LEU A 31 -43.71 36.11 -11.38
N GLN A 32 -45.02 35.92 -11.44
CA GLN A 32 -45.81 35.83 -12.65
C GLN A 32 -46.60 37.12 -12.82
N ALA A 33 -46.42 37.81 -13.94
CA ALA A 33 -47.15 39.04 -14.24
C ALA A 33 -47.96 38.90 -15.53
N GLU A 34 -49.15 39.49 -15.56
CA GLU A 34 -49.93 39.68 -16.77
C GLU A 34 -50.04 41.16 -17.11
N LEU A 35 -49.64 41.51 -18.32
CA LEU A 35 -49.74 42.85 -18.88
C LEU A 35 -50.68 42.85 -20.09
N LEU A 36 -51.42 43.94 -20.28
CA LEU A 36 -52.37 44.13 -21.37
C LEU A 36 -51.84 45.14 -22.38
N SER A 37 -51.98 44.85 -23.67
CA SER A 37 -51.83 45.85 -24.73
C SER A 37 -52.91 45.69 -25.79
N THR A 38 -53.34 46.80 -26.38
CA THR A 38 -54.15 46.80 -27.60
C THR A 38 -53.27 46.62 -28.86
N ASP A 39 -51.95 46.74 -28.73
CA ASP A 39 -51.00 46.44 -29.80
C ASP A 39 -50.39 45.03 -29.63
N ALA A 40 -50.77 44.13 -30.53
CA ALA A 40 -50.25 42.75 -30.54
C ALA A 40 -48.86 42.61 -31.21
N ARG A 41 -48.26 43.71 -31.69
CA ARG A 41 -47.00 43.70 -32.47
C ARG A 41 -45.74 43.97 -31.63
N ILE A 42 -45.86 44.13 -30.31
CA ILE A 42 -44.69 44.36 -29.44
C ILE A 42 -43.71 43.18 -29.60
N ASP A 43 -42.44 43.50 -29.88
CA ASP A 43 -41.41 42.47 -30.04
C ASP A 43 -41.06 41.84 -28.69
N ARG A 44 -41.63 40.65 -28.45
CA ARG A 44 -41.40 39.85 -27.25
C ARG A 44 -39.92 39.51 -27.05
N LYS A 45 -39.17 39.28 -28.12
CA LYS A 45 -37.75 38.89 -28.03
C LYS A 45 -36.90 40.01 -27.44
N SER A 46 -37.21 41.26 -27.79
CA SER A 46 -36.52 42.43 -27.24
C SER A 46 -36.72 42.63 -25.73
N LEU A 47 -37.76 42.03 -25.13
CA LEU A 47 -38.08 42.14 -23.71
C LEU A 47 -37.39 41.06 -22.85
N LEU A 48 -37.00 39.93 -23.43
CA LEU A 48 -36.30 38.88 -22.70
C LEU A 48 -34.95 39.39 -22.15
N GLY A 49 -34.71 39.11 -20.87
CA GLY A 49 -33.53 39.54 -20.12
C GLY A 49 -33.53 41.03 -19.75
N LYS A 50 -34.58 41.79 -20.08
CA LYS A 50 -34.69 43.22 -19.72
C LYS A 50 -35.35 43.41 -18.35
N PRO A 51 -35.05 44.53 -17.67
CA PRO A 51 -35.70 44.85 -16.40
C PRO A 51 -37.18 45.21 -16.60
N VAL A 52 -37.98 44.88 -15.59
CA VAL A 52 -39.36 45.33 -15.41
C VAL A 52 -39.53 45.78 -13.95
N THR A 53 -40.16 46.93 -13.77
CA THR A 53 -40.48 47.48 -12.44
C THR A 53 -41.99 47.66 -12.32
N PHE A 54 -42.56 47.09 -11.27
CA PHE A 54 -43.94 47.37 -10.84
C PHE A 54 -43.90 48.42 -9.73
N THR A 55 -44.70 49.47 -9.86
CA THR A 55 -44.86 50.51 -8.84
C THR A 55 -46.19 50.31 -8.14
N LEU A 56 -46.13 49.96 -6.87
CA LEU A 56 -47.30 49.72 -6.03
C LEU A 56 -47.73 51.03 -5.36
N PRO A 57 -49.05 51.32 -5.34
CA PRO A 57 -49.57 52.40 -4.52
C PRO A 57 -49.37 52.06 -3.04
N THR A 58 -48.97 53.04 -2.24
CA THR A 58 -48.88 52.94 -0.77
C THR A 58 -49.90 53.89 -0.15
N ASP A 59 -50.37 53.59 1.06
CA ASP A 59 -51.28 54.47 1.80
C ASP A 59 -50.50 55.55 2.59
N GLY A 60 -51.12 56.70 2.85
CA GLY A 60 -50.56 57.78 3.67
C GLY A 60 -49.99 59.01 2.93
N LEU A 61 -49.67 60.06 3.71
CA LEU A 61 -49.32 61.42 3.23
C LEU A 61 -48.05 61.48 2.35
N LEU A 62 -47.16 60.49 2.46
CA LEU A 62 -45.88 60.42 1.75
C LEU A 62 -45.88 59.42 0.57
N SER A 63 -47.02 58.81 0.27
CA SER A 63 -47.18 57.82 -0.82
C SER A 63 -46.77 58.34 -2.20
N ALA A 64 -47.02 59.63 -2.47
CA ALA A 64 -46.65 60.27 -3.73
C ALA A 64 -45.13 60.53 -3.89
N VAL A 65 -44.37 60.50 -2.79
CA VAL A 65 -42.92 60.75 -2.79
C VAL A 65 -42.09 59.48 -2.52
N ASN A 66 -42.67 58.45 -1.90
CA ASN A 66 -42.02 57.16 -1.63
C ASN A 66 -42.92 55.96 -2.01
N PRO A 67 -43.14 55.69 -3.30
CA PRO A 67 -43.88 54.50 -3.72
C PRO A 67 -43.04 53.23 -3.50
N ARG A 68 -43.72 52.07 -3.36
CA ARG A 68 -43.05 50.77 -3.31
C ARG A 68 -42.78 50.26 -4.71
N TYR A 69 -41.60 49.68 -4.93
CA TYR A 69 -41.21 49.04 -6.17
C TYR A 69 -41.10 47.52 -6.02
N ILE A 70 -41.36 46.81 -7.10
CA ILE A 70 -40.94 45.43 -7.32
C ILE A 70 -40.21 45.39 -8.67
N ASN A 71 -38.89 45.29 -8.62
CA ASN A 71 -38.01 45.23 -9.78
C ASN A 71 -37.45 43.82 -10.01
N GLY A 72 -37.41 43.36 -11.25
CA GLY A 72 -36.78 42.09 -11.64
C GLY A 72 -36.50 42.01 -13.14
N LYS A 73 -36.05 40.84 -13.63
CA LYS A 73 -35.76 40.58 -15.05
C LYS A 73 -36.78 39.65 -15.67
N ILE A 74 -37.19 39.95 -16.90
CA ILE A 74 -38.11 39.09 -17.67
C ILE A 74 -37.35 37.87 -18.19
N THR A 75 -37.58 36.68 -17.63
CA THR A 75 -36.90 35.43 -18.01
C THR A 75 -37.74 34.57 -18.96
N GLN A 76 -39.05 34.76 -18.98
CA GLN A 76 -39.96 34.11 -19.90
C GLN A 76 -41.09 35.06 -20.29
N ILE A 77 -41.55 34.97 -21.54
CA ILE A 77 -42.67 35.76 -22.06
C ILE A 77 -43.56 34.91 -22.96
N GLY A 78 -44.86 34.95 -22.73
CA GLY A 78 -45.90 34.36 -23.57
C GLY A 78 -46.96 35.39 -23.92
N VAL A 79 -47.62 35.25 -25.07
CA VAL A 79 -48.74 36.13 -25.45
C VAL A 79 -49.94 35.31 -25.87
N ARG A 80 -51.12 35.68 -25.35
CA ARG A 80 -52.42 35.17 -25.77
C ARG A 80 -53.34 36.32 -26.15
N SER A 81 -54.38 36.02 -26.94
CA SER A 81 -55.46 36.97 -27.21
C SER A 81 -56.60 36.71 -26.24
N GLU A 82 -57.16 37.77 -25.66
CA GLU A 82 -58.28 37.68 -24.72
C GLU A 82 -59.22 38.87 -24.95
N GLU A 83 -60.53 38.64 -24.87
CA GLU A 83 -61.54 39.71 -24.95
C GLU A 83 -61.99 40.06 -23.53
N LEU A 84 -61.80 41.32 -23.14
CA LEU A 84 -62.11 41.82 -21.80
C LEU A 84 -62.92 43.11 -21.93
N GLY A 85 -64.13 43.14 -21.35
CA GLY A 85 -65.01 44.30 -21.41
C GLY A 85 -65.33 44.79 -22.83
N GLY A 86 -65.40 43.87 -23.80
CA GLY A 86 -65.66 44.19 -25.22
C GLY A 86 -64.45 44.71 -26.01
N VAL A 87 -63.24 44.72 -25.41
CA VAL A 87 -61.99 45.09 -26.08
C VAL A 87 -61.09 43.85 -26.22
N ARG A 88 -60.58 43.62 -27.41
CA ARG A 88 -59.60 42.55 -27.67
C ARG A 88 -58.20 42.99 -27.25
N TYR A 89 -57.66 42.38 -26.21
CA TYR A 89 -56.30 42.60 -25.74
C TYR A 89 -55.35 41.49 -26.17
N ALA A 90 -54.09 41.85 -26.41
CA ALA A 90 -52.96 40.95 -26.30
C ALA A 90 -52.50 40.91 -24.84
N VAL A 91 -52.61 39.75 -24.21
CA VAL A 91 -52.18 39.52 -22.82
C VAL A 91 -50.78 38.93 -22.83
N TYR A 92 -49.83 39.67 -22.28
CA TYR A 92 -48.43 39.29 -22.13
C TYR A 92 -48.23 38.69 -20.75
N GLY A 93 -48.03 37.38 -20.67
CA GLY A 93 -47.63 36.67 -19.46
C GLY A 93 -46.11 36.68 -19.32
N LEU A 94 -45.60 37.23 -18.21
CA LEU A 94 -44.17 37.36 -17.91
C LEU A 94 -43.81 36.50 -16.70
N THR A 95 -42.72 35.74 -16.80
CA THR A 95 -41.98 35.28 -15.62
C THR A 95 -40.91 36.31 -15.30
N VAL A 96 -40.93 36.85 -14.09
CA VAL A 96 -40.02 37.86 -13.58
C VAL A 96 -39.19 37.26 -12.45
N GLU A 97 -37.86 37.23 -12.59
CA GLU A 97 -36.94 36.63 -11.62
C GLU A 97 -35.84 37.62 -11.21
N SER A 98 -35.16 37.31 -10.12
CA SER A 98 -34.04 38.10 -9.63
C SER A 98 -32.79 37.98 -10.52
N ASP A 99 -31.81 38.85 -10.26
CA ASP A 99 -30.48 38.82 -10.88
C ASP A 99 -29.69 37.53 -10.56
N LEU A 100 -30.17 36.68 -9.63
CA LEU A 100 -29.60 35.36 -9.36
C LEU A 100 -29.96 34.32 -10.43
N TRP A 101 -30.92 34.60 -11.32
CA TRP A 101 -31.38 33.63 -12.31
C TRP A 101 -30.26 32.96 -13.13
N PRO A 102 -29.24 33.67 -13.66
CA PRO A 102 -28.16 33.04 -14.41
C PRO A 102 -27.36 32.03 -13.55
N MET A 103 -27.19 32.33 -12.26
CA MET A 103 -26.47 31.48 -11.30
C MET A 103 -27.22 30.19 -10.96
N LYS A 104 -28.53 30.13 -11.22
CA LYS A 104 -29.34 28.91 -11.11
C LYS A 104 -29.23 28.01 -12.35
N ARG A 105 -28.64 28.52 -13.43
CA ARG A 105 -28.56 27.85 -14.74
C ARG A 105 -27.13 27.46 -15.13
N ASP A 106 -26.14 27.95 -14.41
CA ASP A 106 -24.75 27.54 -14.61
C ASP A 106 -24.44 26.26 -13.83
N ARG A 107 -23.25 25.72 -14.09
CA ARG A 107 -22.67 24.60 -13.35
C ARG A 107 -21.16 24.68 -13.48
N ASN A 108 -20.44 24.63 -12.35
CA ASN A 108 -19.00 24.88 -12.38
C ASN A 108 -18.20 24.00 -11.40
N LEU A 109 -16.88 24.07 -11.58
CA LEU A 109 -15.86 23.35 -10.82
C LEU A 109 -14.73 24.36 -10.53
N ARG A 110 -14.66 24.84 -9.28
CA ARG A 110 -13.73 25.92 -8.89
C ARG A 110 -13.20 25.69 -7.48
N ILE A 111 -11.96 26.12 -7.27
CA ILE A 111 -11.29 26.08 -5.97
C ILE A 111 -11.12 27.53 -5.47
N PHE A 112 -11.58 27.78 -4.25
CA PHE A 112 -11.35 29.01 -3.51
C PHE A 112 -10.41 28.72 -2.34
N GLN A 113 -9.39 29.55 -2.17
CA GLN A 113 -8.36 29.38 -1.14
C GLN A 113 -8.16 30.68 -0.38
N SER A 114 -7.91 30.53 0.92
CA SER A 114 -7.58 31.62 1.84
C SER A 114 -8.58 32.78 1.81
N GLN A 115 -9.87 32.47 1.74
CA GLN A 115 -10.96 33.45 1.68
C GLN A 115 -12.04 33.14 2.73
N THR A 116 -12.75 34.16 3.17
CA THR A 116 -13.97 33.99 3.97
C THR A 116 -15.17 33.72 3.07
N VAL A 117 -16.22 33.09 3.60
CA VAL A 117 -17.46 32.87 2.83
C VAL A 117 -18.05 34.18 2.27
N PRO A 118 -18.16 35.29 3.03
CA PRO A 118 -18.59 36.56 2.44
C PRO A 118 -17.76 37.02 1.24
N GLN A 119 -16.44 36.82 1.24
CA GLN A 119 -15.58 37.16 0.10
C GLN A 119 -15.88 36.28 -1.12
N ILE A 120 -16.09 34.97 -0.91
CA ILE A 120 -16.44 34.03 -1.97
C ILE A 120 -17.81 34.40 -2.58
N VAL A 121 -18.82 34.62 -1.72
CA VAL A 121 -20.18 35.00 -2.11
C VAL A 121 -20.17 36.30 -2.91
N GLN A 122 -19.51 37.34 -2.40
CA GLN A 122 -19.41 38.63 -3.10
C GLN A 122 -18.66 38.51 -4.44
N THR A 123 -17.63 37.68 -4.52
CA THR A 123 -16.90 37.44 -5.77
C THR A 123 -17.83 36.89 -6.84
N LEU A 124 -18.59 35.84 -6.50
CA LEU A 124 -19.53 35.22 -7.45
C LEU A 124 -20.68 36.15 -7.81
N LEU A 125 -21.31 36.81 -6.83
CA LEU A 125 -22.40 37.76 -7.10
C LEU A 125 -21.93 38.89 -8.02
N LYS A 126 -20.71 39.40 -7.83
CA LYS A 126 -20.10 40.42 -8.71
C LYS A 126 -19.84 39.90 -10.12
N GLU A 127 -19.32 38.68 -10.28
CA GLU A 127 -19.10 38.06 -11.60
C GLU A 127 -20.40 37.97 -12.42
N TYR A 128 -21.54 37.77 -11.75
CA TYR A 128 -22.87 37.71 -12.37
C TYR A 128 -23.61 39.05 -12.46
N GLY A 129 -22.98 40.15 -11.99
CA GLY A 129 -23.56 41.49 -12.06
C GLY A 129 -24.74 41.71 -11.11
N VAL A 130 -24.80 40.98 -10.01
CA VAL A 130 -25.83 41.16 -8.96
C VAL A 130 -25.46 42.37 -8.12
N ASN A 131 -26.43 43.26 -7.86
CA ASN A 131 -26.24 44.36 -6.92
C ASN A 131 -26.26 43.81 -5.49
N VAL A 132 -25.20 44.07 -4.71
CA VAL A 132 -25.06 43.52 -3.35
C VAL A 132 -24.79 44.62 -2.34
N GLU A 133 -25.48 44.53 -1.20
CA GLU A 133 -25.18 45.28 0.01
C GLU A 133 -24.87 44.29 1.14
N THR A 134 -23.83 44.56 1.92
CA THR A 134 -23.44 43.68 3.04
C THR A 134 -23.73 44.37 4.36
N ARG A 135 -24.60 43.77 5.17
CA ARG A 135 -24.89 44.16 6.55
C ARG A 135 -24.61 42.97 7.46
N LEU A 136 -23.34 42.60 7.62
CA LEU A 136 -22.95 41.48 8.47
C LEU A 136 -22.30 42.02 9.74
N ALA A 137 -22.74 41.54 10.90
CA ALA A 137 -22.21 41.90 12.21
C ALA A 137 -21.18 40.87 12.71
N GLY A 138 -21.24 39.63 12.21
CA GLY A 138 -20.37 38.54 12.60
C GLY A 138 -18.95 38.62 12.02
N SER A 139 -18.03 37.88 12.65
CA SER A 139 -16.70 37.57 12.10
C SER A 139 -16.71 36.17 11.50
N TYR A 140 -16.12 36.02 10.32
CA TYR A 140 -16.14 34.77 9.56
C TYR A 140 -14.75 34.17 9.44
N ARG A 141 -14.66 32.84 9.51
CA ARG A 141 -13.39 32.14 9.39
C ARG A 141 -12.82 32.27 7.98
N VAL A 142 -11.49 32.20 7.88
CA VAL A 142 -10.81 32.03 6.60
C VAL A 142 -10.77 30.54 6.27
N TRP A 143 -11.35 30.17 5.14
CA TRP A 143 -11.28 28.82 4.61
C TRP A 143 -9.94 28.64 3.88
N GLU A 144 -9.12 27.69 4.33
CA GLU A 144 -7.88 27.33 3.64
C GLU A 144 -8.17 26.79 2.23
N TYR A 145 -9.26 26.02 2.11
CA TYR A 145 -9.66 25.34 0.89
C TYR A 145 -11.18 25.14 0.87
N CYS A 146 -11.85 25.57 -0.19
CA CYS A 146 -13.28 25.41 -0.41
C CYS A 146 -13.56 25.23 -1.90
N VAL A 147 -14.33 24.21 -2.26
CA VAL A 147 -14.52 23.76 -3.64
C VAL A 147 -15.98 23.89 -4.03
N GLN A 148 -16.25 24.60 -5.13
CA GLN A 148 -17.49 24.46 -5.89
C GLN A 148 -17.36 23.22 -6.75
N TYR A 149 -18.19 22.19 -6.51
CA TYR A 149 -18.01 20.88 -7.17
C TYR A 149 -19.27 20.39 -7.87
N GLN A 150 -19.29 20.53 -9.20
CA GLN A 150 -20.39 20.09 -10.07
C GLN A 150 -21.78 20.60 -9.67
N GLU A 151 -21.83 21.78 -9.09
CA GLU A 151 -23.03 22.46 -8.61
C GLU A 151 -23.18 23.82 -9.30
N SER A 152 -24.38 24.39 -9.26
CA SER A 152 -24.61 25.74 -9.77
C SER A 152 -23.93 26.77 -8.86
N SER A 153 -23.63 27.96 -9.37
CA SER A 153 -23.07 29.04 -8.54
C SER A 153 -24.06 29.51 -7.49
N PHE A 154 -25.38 29.37 -7.73
CA PHE A 154 -26.40 29.65 -6.73
C PHE A 154 -26.36 28.62 -5.59
N ASP A 155 -26.39 27.32 -5.89
CA ASP A 155 -26.34 26.27 -4.85
C ASP A 155 -25.06 26.40 -4.00
N PHE A 156 -23.93 26.69 -4.66
CA PHE A 156 -22.65 26.88 -3.97
C PHE A 156 -22.69 28.02 -2.95
N ILE A 157 -23.20 29.20 -3.32
CA ILE A 157 -23.31 30.31 -2.35
C ILE A 157 -24.36 30.02 -1.28
N SER A 158 -25.48 29.37 -1.64
CA SER A 158 -26.57 29.06 -0.71
C SER A 158 -26.10 28.12 0.40
N ARG A 159 -25.47 26.99 0.08
CA ARG A 159 -24.97 26.06 1.12
C ARG A 159 -23.91 26.68 2.03
N LEU A 160 -23.11 27.62 1.51
CA LEU A 160 -22.09 28.31 2.31
C LEU A 160 -22.74 29.33 3.25
N MET A 161 -23.72 30.07 2.76
CA MET A 161 -24.50 31.00 3.59
C MET A 161 -25.30 30.24 4.67
N GLU A 162 -25.93 29.13 4.33
CA GLU A 162 -26.64 28.24 5.26
C GLU A 162 -25.74 27.62 6.35
N LEU A 163 -24.45 27.40 6.06
CA LEU A 163 -23.47 26.92 7.03
C LEU A 163 -23.00 28.05 7.95
N GLU A 164 -22.68 29.21 7.38
CA GLU A 164 -22.17 30.37 8.12
C GLU A 164 -23.29 31.24 8.73
N GLY A 165 -24.55 30.81 8.62
CA GLY A 165 -25.69 31.53 9.16
C GLY A 165 -26.06 32.83 8.44
N ILE A 166 -25.49 33.07 7.25
CA ILE A 166 -25.82 34.23 6.41
C ILE A 166 -27.16 33.97 5.73
N TYR A 167 -27.97 35.01 5.61
CA TYR A 167 -29.18 35.01 4.81
C TYR A 167 -29.26 36.31 4.00
N TYR A 168 -30.24 36.39 3.10
CA TYR A 168 -30.43 37.58 2.29
C TYR A 168 -31.89 37.89 2.03
N PHE A 169 -32.16 39.12 1.61
CA PHE A 169 -33.42 39.55 1.02
C PHE A 169 -33.15 40.54 -0.12
N PHE A 170 -34.20 40.91 -0.85
CA PHE A 170 -34.10 41.89 -1.92
C PHE A 170 -34.72 43.23 -1.50
N ARG A 171 -33.94 44.30 -1.65
CA ARG A 171 -34.47 45.66 -1.62
C ARG A 171 -34.72 46.11 -3.05
N HIS A 172 -35.97 46.44 -3.36
CA HIS A 172 -36.36 46.92 -4.68
C HIS A 172 -36.37 48.45 -4.73
N GLU A 173 -35.79 48.98 -5.81
CA GLU A 173 -35.72 50.39 -6.15
C GLU A 173 -36.31 50.57 -7.56
N ALA A 174 -36.47 51.81 -8.03
CA ALA A 174 -37.16 52.09 -9.28
C ALA A 174 -36.51 51.43 -10.52
N ASP A 175 -35.19 51.31 -10.52
CA ASP A 175 -34.38 50.86 -11.67
C ASP A 175 -33.59 49.56 -11.41
N LYS A 176 -33.59 49.06 -10.17
CA LYS A 176 -32.80 47.89 -9.75
C LYS A 176 -33.40 47.20 -8.54
N HIS A 177 -32.90 46.01 -8.25
CA HIS A 177 -33.05 45.37 -6.95
C HIS A 177 -31.66 45.00 -6.42
N THR A 178 -31.49 45.14 -5.10
CA THR A 178 -30.24 44.90 -4.40
C THR A 178 -30.42 43.73 -3.44
N LEU A 179 -29.55 42.72 -3.55
CA LEU A 179 -29.44 41.62 -2.59
C LEU A 179 -28.72 42.13 -1.34
N VAL A 180 -29.39 42.08 -0.19
CA VAL A 180 -28.84 42.53 1.09
C VAL A 180 -28.48 41.32 1.93
N LEU A 181 -27.20 41.13 2.23
CA LEU A 181 -26.69 40.06 3.10
C LEU A 181 -26.82 40.47 4.57
N CYS A 182 -27.38 39.58 5.39
CA CYS A 182 -27.62 39.76 6.82
C CYS A 182 -27.24 38.52 7.64
N ASP A 183 -26.97 38.71 8.93
CA ASP A 183 -26.68 37.65 9.90
C ASP A 183 -27.21 37.93 11.32
N ALA A 184 -27.88 39.08 11.54
CA ALA A 184 -28.38 39.49 12.86
C ALA A 184 -29.66 40.35 12.78
N PRO A 185 -30.49 40.39 13.84
CA PRO A 185 -31.79 41.07 13.80
C PRO A 185 -31.75 42.60 13.64
N ASP A 186 -30.70 43.26 14.12
CA ASP A 186 -30.54 44.72 14.13
C ASP A 186 -30.22 45.32 12.76
N GLN A 187 -30.10 44.48 11.73
CA GLN A 187 -29.80 44.88 10.35
C GLN A 187 -31.06 45.16 9.51
N HIS A 188 -32.23 44.87 10.07
CA HIS A 188 -33.53 45.09 9.47
C HIS A 188 -34.16 46.41 9.93
N GLN A 189 -34.90 47.04 9.03
CA GLN A 189 -35.61 48.29 9.28
C GLN A 189 -37.06 48.18 8.81
N ALA A 190 -37.92 49.09 9.25
CA ALA A 190 -39.27 49.17 8.73
C ALA A 190 -39.30 49.68 7.29
N PHE A 191 -40.32 49.25 6.55
CA PHE A 191 -40.61 49.90 5.27
C PHE A 191 -41.13 51.31 5.58
N PRO A 192 -40.57 52.38 4.99
CA PRO A 192 -40.99 53.75 5.32
C PRO A 192 -42.49 53.96 5.16
N GLY A 193 -43.16 54.44 6.20
CA GLY A 193 -44.61 54.64 6.24
C GLY A 193 -45.41 53.42 6.72
N TYR A 194 -44.76 52.29 6.97
CA TYR A 194 -45.35 51.05 7.50
C TYR A 194 -44.63 50.58 8.78
N GLU A 195 -44.14 51.53 9.59
CA GLU A 195 -43.52 51.25 10.89
C GLU A 195 -44.50 50.52 11.83
N THR A 196 -45.79 50.83 11.69
CA THR A 196 -46.90 50.19 12.40
C THR A 196 -47.97 49.76 11.42
N ILE A 197 -48.50 48.54 11.57
CA ILE A 197 -49.61 48.03 10.76
C ILE A 197 -50.70 47.55 11.72
N ALA A 198 -51.93 48.03 11.54
CA ALA A 198 -53.07 47.63 12.36
C ALA A 198 -53.66 46.29 11.87
N TYR A 199 -54.09 45.46 12.81
CA TYR A 199 -55.02 44.38 12.57
C TYR A 199 -56.45 44.93 12.57
N HIS A 200 -57.16 44.73 11.47
CA HIS A 200 -58.54 45.18 11.30
C HIS A 200 -59.49 44.06 11.68
N VAL A 201 -60.18 44.22 12.81
CA VAL A 201 -61.30 43.36 13.19
C VAL A 201 -62.49 43.71 12.30
N THR A 202 -63.02 42.74 11.56
CA THR A 202 -64.29 42.88 10.84
C THR A 202 -65.38 42.09 11.57
N PRO A 203 -66.01 42.66 12.63
CA PRO A 203 -67.18 42.03 13.20
C PRO A 203 -68.28 42.03 12.13
N SER A 204 -68.80 40.84 11.78
CA SER A 204 -69.98 40.68 10.94
C SER A 204 -69.83 40.99 9.43
N GLY A 205 -68.68 40.67 8.82
CA GLY A 205 -68.55 40.63 7.35
C GLY A 205 -68.53 42.00 6.64
N GLY A 206 -68.21 43.08 7.35
CA GLY A 206 -67.94 44.40 6.75
C GLY A 206 -66.58 44.46 6.05
N SER A 207 -66.45 45.32 5.04
CA SER A 207 -65.17 45.65 4.38
C SER A 207 -64.58 46.93 4.96
N VAL A 208 -63.29 46.94 5.28
CA VAL A 208 -62.56 48.16 5.68
C VAL A 208 -61.87 48.74 4.45
N THR A 209 -61.88 50.06 4.29
CA THR A 209 -61.23 50.75 3.16
C THR A 209 -59.77 51.08 3.42
N GLU A 210 -59.30 50.95 4.67
CA GLU A 210 -57.93 51.20 5.10
C GLU A 210 -57.05 49.95 4.89
N GLU A 211 -55.78 50.16 4.57
CA GLU A 211 -54.79 49.08 4.52
C GLU A 211 -54.56 48.48 5.92
N GLY A 212 -54.32 47.16 6.00
CA GLY A 212 -53.94 46.51 7.26
C GLY A 212 -53.87 44.99 7.18
N VAL A 213 -53.69 44.36 8.34
CA VAL A 213 -53.74 42.89 8.50
C VAL A 213 -55.17 42.46 8.78
N SER A 214 -55.64 41.42 8.09
CA SER A 214 -57.00 40.89 8.19
C SER A 214 -57.08 39.48 8.78
N GLN A 215 -56.00 38.70 8.66
CA GLN A 215 -55.85 37.39 9.27
C GLN A 215 -54.51 37.29 9.98
N TRP A 216 -54.49 36.61 11.12
CA TRP A 216 -53.29 36.40 11.93
C TRP A 216 -53.40 35.07 12.66
N ALA A 217 -52.38 34.21 12.51
CA ALA A 217 -52.36 32.88 13.09
C ALA A 217 -50.93 32.52 13.54
N LEU A 218 -50.77 32.35 14.85
CA LEU A 218 -49.56 31.81 15.48
C LEU A 218 -49.56 30.29 15.39
N SER A 219 -48.42 29.71 15.02
CA SER A 219 -48.18 28.27 15.00
C SER A 219 -46.87 27.94 15.71
N GLU A 220 -46.91 26.95 16.60
CA GLU A 220 -45.72 26.46 17.30
C GLU A 220 -45.47 24.98 16.99
N SER A 221 -44.20 24.59 16.92
CA SER A 221 -43.79 23.22 16.56
C SER A 221 -42.75 22.65 17.53
N VAL A 222 -42.79 21.34 17.76
CA VAL A 222 -41.77 20.66 18.57
C VAL A 222 -40.48 20.53 17.76
N THR A 223 -39.37 21.03 18.29
CA THR A 223 -38.04 20.89 17.69
C THR A 223 -37.10 20.09 18.59
N PRO A 224 -36.03 19.47 18.03
CA PRO A 224 -35.08 18.68 18.81
C PRO A 224 -34.45 19.45 19.98
N GLY A 225 -34.06 18.71 21.04
CA GLY A 225 -33.59 19.26 22.30
C GLY A 225 -32.08 19.56 22.36
N MET A 226 -31.28 18.87 21.54
CA MET A 226 -29.83 19.08 21.46
C MET A 226 -29.31 18.88 20.04
N TYR A 227 -28.43 19.77 19.59
CA TYR A 227 -27.61 19.57 18.40
C TYR A 227 -26.17 19.29 18.82
N SER A 228 -25.54 18.31 18.20
CA SER A 228 -24.13 18.00 18.41
C SER A 228 -23.41 17.69 17.10
N THR A 229 -22.13 18.02 17.02
CA THR A 229 -21.30 17.77 15.84
C THR A 229 -19.85 17.56 16.23
N ASP A 230 -19.14 16.77 15.43
CA ASP A 230 -17.74 16.42 15.67
C ASP A 230 -16.92 16.44 14.38
N ASP A 231 -15.60 16.48 14.51
CA ASP A 231 -14.68 16.47 13.39
C ASP A 231 -13.28 15.94 13.80
N TYR A 232 -12.38 15.78 12.84
CA TYR A 232 -11.03 15.29 13.07
C TYR A 232 -9.97 16.18 12.42
N ASP A 233 -9.05 16.69 13.23
CA ASP A 233 -7.83 17.35 12.74
C ASP A 233 -6.59 16.49 13.04
N PHE A 234 -5.96 15.99 11.98
CA PHE A 234 -4.74 15.18 12.08
C PHE A 234 -3.55 15.92 12.71
N ARG A 235 -3.59 17.27 12.75
CA ARG A 235 -2.56 18.09 13.42
C ARG A 235 -2.73 18.08 14.93
N LYS A 236 -3.93 17.74 15.42
CA LYS A 236 -4.30 17.65 16.83
C LYS A 236 -5.07 16.32 17.05
N PRO A 237 -4.47 15.15 16.80
CA PRO A 237 -5.20 13.88 16.62
C PRO A 237 -5.92 13.37 17.88
N ASN A 238 -5.58 13.89 19.05
CA ASN A 238 -6.20 13.54 20.34
C ASN A 238 -7.10 14.67 20.89
N ALA A 239 -7.32 15.74 20.13
CA ALA A 239 -8.20 16.82 20.56
C ALA A 239 -9.66 16.33 20.59
N TRP A 240 -10.37 16.67 21.66
CA TRP A 240 -11.80 16.40 21.79
C TRP A 240 -12.57 17.42 20.96
N MET A 241 -12.98 17.09 19.74
CA MET A 241 -13.57 18.08 18.82
C MET A 241 -15.10 18.21 18.95
N LEU A 242 -15.76 17.32 19.69
CA LEU A 242 -17.22 17.32 19.86
C LEU A 242 -17.72 18.65 20.43
N GLN A 243 -18.65 19.28 19.73
CA GLN A 243 -19.38 20.47 20.16
C GLN A 243 -20.86 20.14 20.26
N ALA A 244 -21.51 20.59 21.34
CA ALA A 244 -22.92 20.35 21.58
C ALA A 244 -23.60 21.63 22.06
N ARG A 245 -24.85 21.84 21.62
CA ARG A 245 -25.66 22.99 21.99
C ARG A 245 -27.09 22.54 22.32
N GLN A 246 -27.56 22.91 23.50
CA GLN A 246 -28.95 22.68 23.91
C GLN A 246 -29.88 23.68 23.22
N ASN A 247 -31.07 23.22 22.85
CA ASN A 247 -32.14 24.04 22.33
C ASN A 247 -33.06 24.49 23.47
N PRO A 248 -33.03 25.77 23.89
CA PRO A 248 -33.76 26.23 25.07
C PRO A 248 -35.29 26.26 24.87
N VAL A 249 -35.79 26.21 23.63
CA VAL A 249 -37.23 26.28 23.32
C VAL A 249 -37.89 24.90 23.16
N SER A 250 -37.12 23.81 23.27
CA SER A 250 -37.69 22.46 23.18
C SER A 250 -38.52 22.14 24.44
N PRO A 251 -39.78 21.67 24.33
CA PRO A 251 -40.68 21.45 25.46
C PRO A 251 -40.22 20.34 26.43
N THR A 252 -39.37 19.42 25.97
CA THR A 252 -38.60 18.48 26.81
C THR A 252 -37.15 18.42 26.30
N PRO A 253 -36.24 19.27 26.79
CA PRO A 253 -34.84 19.23 26.40
C PRO A 253 -34.25 17.83 26.70
N GLY A 254 -33.72 17.16 25.68
CA GLY A 254 -33.00 15.87 25.81
C GLY A 254 -33.78 14.59 25.49
N SER A 255 -35.00 14.65 24.94
CA SER A 255 -35.70 13.45 24.45
C SER A 255 -35.42 13.11 22.99
N VAL A 256 -35.01 14.10 22.18
CA VAL A 256 -34.64 13.95 20.77
C VAL A 256 -33.39 14.79 20.50
N ASP A 257 -32.28 14.10 20.22
CA ASP A 257 -30.98 14.72 19.96
C ASP A 257 -30.54 14.46 18.51
N VAL A 258 -29.89 15.45 17.90
CA VAL A 258 -29.30 15.34 16.55
C VAL A 258 -27.78 15.35 16.66
N TYR A 259 -27.14 14.42 15.96
CA TYR A 259 -25.69 14.34 15.84
C TYR A 259 -25.28 14.27 14.36
N ASP A 260 -24.46 15.25 13.93
CA ASP A 260 -23.97 15.35 12.55
C ASP A 260 -22.45 15.22 12.47
N TRP A 261 -21.98 14.39 11.53
CA TRP A 261 -20.57 14.23 11.18
C TRP A 261 -20.37 14.23 9.65
N PRO A 262 -19.34 14.90 9.11
CA PRO A 262 -18.36 15.75 9.80
C PRO A 262 -18.86 17.20 9.88
N GLY A 263 -18.54 17.88 10.99
CA GLY A 263 -18.98 19.24 11.26
C GLY A 263 -18.32 20.35 10.43
N ARG A 264 -17.31 20.02 9.61
CA ARG A 264 -16.59 20.94 8.71
C ARG A 264 -15.80 21.98 9.49
N PHE A 265 -15.11 21.61 10.56
CA PHE A 265 -14.25 22.53 11.31
C PHE A 265 -12.98 21.86 11.82
N VAL A 266 -11.99 22.69 12.13
CA VAL A 266 -10.68 22.27 12.69
C VAL A 266 -10.31 23.04 13.96
N GLU A 267 -11.14 24.02 14.35
CA GLU A 267 -10.99 24.80 15.58
C GLU A 267 -12.31 24.77 16.35
N HIS A 268 -12.23 24.67 17.68
CA HIS A 268 -13.38 24.57 18.57
C HIS A 268 -14.39 25.71 18.40
N GLY A 269 -13.90 26.95 18.31
CA GLY A 269 -14.78 28.13 18.17
C GLY A 269 -15.65 28.09 16.91
N HIS A 270 -15.17 27.48 15.82
CA HIS A 270 -15.99 27.28 14.61
C HIS A 270 -17.05 26.19 14.81
N GLY A 271 -16.70 25.09 15.50
CA GLY A 271 -17.67 24.03 15.82
C GLY A 271 -18.78 24.53 16.76
N GLU A 272 -18.42 25.32 17.78
CA GLU A 272 -19.40 25.96 18.68
C GLU A 272 -20.32 26.91 17.90
N TYR A 273 -19.73 27.69 16.99
CA TYR A 273 -20.47 28.59 16.10
C TYR A 273 -21.49 27.82 15.25
N TYR A 274 -21.08 26.76 14.53
CA TYR A 274 -22.00 25.98 13.68
C TYR A 274 -23.07 25.22 14.47
N ALA A 275 -22.73 24.71 15.66
CA ALA A 275 -23.71 24.10 16.54
C ALA A 275 -24.78 25.12 16.98
N ARG A 276 -24.38 26.37 17.24
CA ARG A 276 -25.32 27.46 17.53
C ARG A 276 -26.19 27.80 16.32
N ILE A 277 -25.63 27.95 15.12
CA ILE A 277 -26.42 28.24 13.91
C ILE A 277 -27.50 27.17 13.68
N ARG A 278 -27.14 25.88 13.80
CA ARG A 278 -28.08 24.77 13.64
C ARG A 278 -29.18 24.76 14.70
N GLN A 279 -28.85 25.13 15.94
CA GLN A 279 -29.82 25.31 17.01
C GLN A 279 -30.73 26.52 16.78
N GLU A 280 -30.22 27.65 16.28
CA GLU A 280 -31.00 28.84 15.94
C GLU A 280 -32.00 28.58 14.80
N VAL A 281 -31.69 27.69 13.85
CA VAL A 281 -32.66 27.21 12.83
C VAL A 281 -33.90 26.59 13.48
N TRP A 282 -33.73 25.84 14.57
CA TRP A 282 -34.86 25.27 15.31
C TRP A 282 -35.66 26.32 16.09
N GLN A 283 -35.05 27.42 16.52
CA GLN A 283 -35.80 28.53 17.12
C GLN A 283 -36.72 29.19 16.11
N VAL A 284 -36.25 29.33 14.86
CA VAL A 284 -37.07 29.84 13.75
C VAL A 284 -38.25 28.90 13.45
N GLU A 285 -38.00 27.58 13.43
CA GLU A 285 -39.05 26.58 13.16
C GLU A 285 -40.05 26.43 14.31
N HIS A 286 -39.59 26.61 15.55
CA HIS A 286 -40.42 26.47 16.74
C HIS A 286 -41.57 27.49 16.78
N HIS A 287 -41.32 28.73 16.33
CA HIS A 287 -42.28 29.83 16.47
C HIS A 287 -42.46 30.56 15.14
N MET A 288 -43.53 30.25 14.41
CA MET A 288 -43.87 30.90 13.14
C MET A 288 -45.25 31.54 13.22
N VAL A 289 -45.37 32.76 12.72
CA VAL A 289 -46.66 33.44 12.60
C VAL A 289 -46.97 33.67 11.12
N SER A 290 -48.21 33.36 10.73
CA SER A 290 -48.73 33.63 9.40
C SER A 290 -49.83 34.69 9.46
N GLY A 291 -49.96 35.49 8.41
CA GLY A 291 -51.02 36.48 8.30
C GLY A 291 -51.38 36.78 6.85
N SER A 292 -52.49 37.48 6.68
CA SER A 292 -52.99 37.94 5.38
C SER A 292 -53.47 39.38 5.50
N GLY A 293 -53.16 40.23 4.52
CA GLY A 293 -53.48 41.66 4.58
C GLY A 293 -53.33 42.40 3.27
N THR A 294 -53.72 43.68 3.31
CA THR A 294 -53.70 44.60 2.16
C THR A 294 -52.60 45.66 2.26
N ALA A 295 -51.90 45.72 3.39
CA ALA A 295 -50.82 46.68 3.61
C ALA A 295 -49.65 46.44 2.65
N THR A 296 -49.52 47.30 1.65
CA THR A 296 -48.57 47.10 0.55
C THR A 296 -47.11 47.29 0.98
N GLY A 297 -46.82 47.75 2.21
CA GLY A 297 -45.47 47.77 2.78
C GLY A 297 -44.95 46.41 3.29
N ILE A 298 -45.77 45.37 3.34
CA ILE A 298 -45.36 44.03 3.80
C ILE A 298 -44.45 43.37 2.76
N ALA A 299 -43.16 43.25 3.10
CA ALA A 299 -42.11 42.74 2.22
C ALA A 299 -41.02 42.01 3.03
N PRO A 300 -40.47 40.89 2.54
CA PRO A 300 -39.41 40.18 3.25
C PRO A 300 -38.20 41.06 3.56
N GLY A 301 -37.62 40.87 4.75
CA GLY A 301 -36.47 41.66 5.21
C GLY A 301 -36.81 43.00 5.84
N TYR A 302 -38.09 43.39 5.85
CA TYR A 302 -38.57 44.56 6.58
C TYR A 302 -39.27 44.18 7.88
N THR A 303 -39.23 45.08 8.86
CA THR A 303 -39.94 44.91 10.14
C THR A 303 -41.16 45.79 10.25
N PHE A 304 -42.17 45.40 11.01
CA PHE A 304 -43.27 46.28 11.42
C PHE A 304 -43.74 45.95 12.83
N SER A 305 -44.39 46.90 13.49
CA SER A 305 -45.09 46.66 14.75
C SER A 305 -46.56 46.38 14.48
N LEU A 306 -47.06 45.21 14.90
CA LEU A 306 -48.48 44.87 14.81
C LEU A 306 -49.25 45.56 15.94
N LEU A 307 -50.34 46.24 15.60
CA LEU A 307 -51.28 46.84 16.55
C LEU A 307 -52.64 46.14 16.47
N ASN A 308 -53.38 46.14 17.59
CA ASN A 308 -54.73 45.55 17.71
C ASN A 308 -54.79 44.06 17.35
N ALA A 309 -53.71 43.31 17.59
CA ALA A 309 -53.63 41.88 17.29
C ALA A 309 -54.80 41.10 17.93
N PRO A 310 -55.31 40.02 17.29
CA PRO A 310 -56.46 39.27 17.79
C PRO A 310 -56.21 38.64 19.18
N HIS A 311 -54.95 38.30 19.47
CA HIS A 311 -54.47 38.00 20.82
C HIS A 311 -53.56 39.12 21.30
N PHE A 312 -53.85 39.68 22.49
CA PHE A 312 -53.12 40.85 22.98
C PHE A 312 -51.61 40.62 23.12
N SER A 313 -51.19 39.39 23.45
CA SER A 313 -49.79 38.97 23.53
C SER A 313 -49.01 39.10 22.22
N ASP A 314 -49.71 39.17 21.09
CA ASP A 314 -49.11 39.19 19.76
C ASP A 314 -48.91 40.62 19.25
N ASN A 315 -49.22 41.64 20.06
CA ASN A 315 -48.80 43.01 19.74
C ASN A 315 -47.28 43.11 19.97
N GLY A 316 -46.54 43.32 18.88
CA GLY A 316 -45.10 43.26 18.93
C GLY A 316 -44.45 43.66 17.62
N LYS A 317 -43.12 43.71 17.63
CA LYS A 317 -42.33 43.97 16.43
C LYS A 317 -41.98 42.65 15.75
N TYR A 318 -42.25 42.58 14.46
CA TYR A 318 -42.09 41.38 13.64
C TYR A 318 -41.21 41.65 12.42
N LEU A 319 -40.43 40.66 12.02
CA LEU A 319 -39.67 40.59 10.77
C LEU A 319 -40.46 39.76 9.76
N VAL A 320 -40.76 40.31 8.59
CA VAL A 320 -41.37 39.56 7.49
C VAL A 320 -40.33 38.61 6.90
N THR A 321 -40.62 37.31 6.95
CA THR A 321 -39.75 36.25 6.44
C THR A 321 -40.16 35.76 5.06
N SER A 322 -41.45 35.81 4.72
CA SER A 322 -41.95 35.54 3.39
C SER A 322 -43.21 36.36 3.10
N ALA A 323 -43.46 36.63 1.84
CA ALA A 323 -44.67 37.27 1.35
C ALA A 323 -45.05 36.70 -0.01
N HIS A 324 -46.29 36.26 -0.15
CA HIS A 324 -46.94 35.86 -1.38
C HIS A 324 -47.89 36.98 -1.83
N TYR A 325 -47.71 37.45 -3.05
CA TYR A 325 -48.52 38.51 -3.64
C TYR A 325 -49.62 37.89 -4.51
N ASP A 326 -50.85 38.40 -4.39
CA ASP A 326 -51.93 38.21 -5.34
C ASP A 326 -52.53 39.58 -5.64
N PHE A 327 -51.97 40.24 -6.65
CA PHE A 327 -52.36 41.58 -7.06
C PHE A 327 -53.10 41.53 -8.38
N GLU A 328 -54.26 42.15 -8.46
CA GLU A 328 -55.06 42.29 -9.66
C GLU A 328 -55.72 43.67 -9.71
N GLU A 329 -55.64 44.31 -10.87
CA GLU A 329 -56.29 45.59 -11.13
C GLU A 329 -57.60 45.38 -11.91
N ASN A 330 -58.59 46.24 -11.66
CA ASN A 330 -59.87 46.20 -12.36
C ASN A 330 -59.74 46.47 -13.88
N SER A 331 -60.80 46.23 -14.66
CA SER A 331 -60.73 46.39 -16.12
C SER A 331 -60.50 47.84 -16.54
N TYR A 332 -59.81 48.04 -17.66
CA TYR A 332 -59.62 49.36 -18.28
C TYR A 332 -60.83 49.80 -19.13
N ALA A 333 -61.89 48.98 -19.22
CA ALA A 333 -63.13 49.29 -19.93
C ALA A 333 -64.18 49.93 -19.00
N SER A 334 -64.91 50.94 -19.48
CA SER A 334 -66.00 51.58 -18.73
C SER A 334 -67.23 50.67 -18.61
N GLY A 335 -67.70 50.42 -17.39
CA GLY A 335 -68.92 49.63 -17.12
C GLY A 335 -68.68 48.21 -16.58
N ASP A 336 -67.42 47.81 -16.38
CA ASP A 336 -67.04 46.53 -15.80
C ASP A 336 -67.02 46.58 -14.26
N VAL A 337 -67.43 45.50 -13.60
CA VAL A 337 -67.64 45.40 -12.13
C VAL A 337 -66.49 44.69 -11.42
N GLY A 338 -65.35 44.49 -12.10
CA GLY A 338 -64.18 43.83 -11.53
C GLY A 338 -63.62 44.56 -10.30
N ALA A 339 -63.27 43.79 -9.26
CA ALA A 339 -62.69 44.32 -8.03
C ALA A 339 -61.16 44.39 -8.12
N THR A 340 -60.57 45.49 -7.67
CA THR A 340 -59.12 45.57 -7.41
C THR A 340 -58.80 44.71 -6.18
N ARG A 341 -57.73 43.92 -6.27
CA ARG A 341 -57.29 43.01 -5.21
C ARG A 341 -55.80 43.22 -4.98
N HIS A 342 -55.42 43.65 -3.78
CA HIS A 342 -54.02 43.76 -3.36
C HIS A 342 -53.78 42.89 -2.13
N ASN A 343 -53.85 41.57 -2.27
CA ASN A 343 -53.69 40.65 -1.15
C ASN A 343 -52.22 40.23 -0.96
N ILE A 344 -51.77 40.19 0.29
CA ILE A 344 -50.46 39.69 0.69
C ILE A 344 -50.65 38.65 1.78
N ASP A 345 -50.32 37.40 1.48
CA ASP A 345 -50.19 36.35 2.49
C ASP A 345 -48.72 36.30 2.92
N PHE A 346 -48.44 36.36 4.22
CA PHE A 346 -47.08 36.52 4.70
C PHE A 346 -46.79 35.66 5.92
N THR A 347 -45.50 35.40 6.14
CA THR A 347 -45.00 34.82 7.38
C THR A 347 -44.06 35.80 8.07
N VAL A 348 -44.10 35.83 9.39
CA VAL A 348 -43.22 36.67 10.20
C VAL A 348 -42.62 35.91 11.36
N LEU A 349 -41.52 36.45 11.87
CA LEU A 349 -40.90 36.07 13.14
C LEU A 349 -40.86 37.28 14.07
N PRO A 350 -40.90 37.11 15.40
CA PRO A 350 -40.59 38.19 16.32
C PRO A 350 -39.23 38.81 15.96
N ALA A 351 -39.14 40.12 15.86
CA ALA A 351 -37.96 40.82 15.35
C ALA A 351 -36.71 40.66 16.23
N ALA A 352 -36.82 40.09 17.43
CA ALA A 352 -35.70 39.77 18.30
C ALA A 352 -35.10 38.37 18.04
N VAL A 353 -35.83 37.48 17.34
CA VAL A 353 -35.35 36.15 16.99
C VAL A 353 -34.41 36.27 15.78
N THR A 354 -33.21 35.72 15.91
CA THR A 354 -32.26 35.68 14.79
C THR A 354 -32.73 34.68 13.75
N TYR A 355 -33.07 35.18 12.56
CA TYR A 355 -33.38 34.31 11.44
C TYR A 355 -32.13 33.54 11.00
N ARG A 356 -32.29 32.24 10.74
CA ARG A 356 -31.32 31.37 10.09
C ARG A 356 -32.04 30.55 9.03
N ALA A 357 -31.44 30.47 7.85
CA ALA A 357 -31.94 29.62 6.78
C ALA A 357 -31.81 28.14 7.16
N LYS A 358 -32.81 27.33 6.81
CA LYS A 358 -32.70 25.88 6.90
C LYS A 358 -31.61 25.39 5.94
N PRO A 359 -30.79 24.38 6.32
CA PRO A 359 -29.78 23.81 5.43
C PRO A 359 -30.42 22.90 4.38
N GLU A 360 -31.10 23.50 3.40
CA GLU A 360 -31.78 22.78 2.34
C GLU A 360 -30.84 22.44 1.18
N THR A 361 -29.81 23.26 0.96
CA THR A 361 -28.90 23.07 -0.18
C THR A 361 -27.91 21.95 0.11
N PRO A 362 -27.95 20.82 -0.64
CA PRO A 362 -27.08 19.68 -0.35
C PRO A 362 -25.61 20.05 -0.50
N TRP A 363 -24.76 19.55 0.40
CA TRP A 363 -23.32 19.63 0.20
C TRP A 363 -22.91 18.70 -0.95
N PRO A 364 -22.12 19.15 -1.93
CA PRO A 364 -21.72 18.31 -3.05
C PRO A 364 -20.89 17.12 -2.56
N LYS A 365 -21.03 15.99 -3.23
CA LYS A 365 -20.24 14.79 -2.97
C LYS A 365 -19.53 14.31 -4.22
N THR A 366 -18.31 13.82 -4.04
CA THR A 366 -17.63 12.98 -5.03
C THR A 366 -18.17 11.55 -4.94
N HIS A 367 -18.16 10.83 -6.06
CA HIS A 367 -18.65 9.44 -6.14
C HIS A 367 -17.54 8.41 -6.34
N GLY A 368 -16.28 8.81 -6.16
CA GLY A 368 -15.12 7.95 -6.33
C GLY A 368 -13.83 8.75 -6.44
N PRO A 369 -12.68 8.05 -6.43
CA PRO A 369 -11.38 8.67 -6.56
C PRO A 369 -11.19 9.29 -7.95
N GLN A 370 -10.32 10.29 -8.01
CA GLN A 370 -9.91 10.98 -9.23
C GLN A 370 -8.40 10.90 -9.37
N THR A 371 -7.85 11.17 -10.55
CA THR A 371 -6.42 11.44 -10.68
C THR A 371 -6.13 12.93 -10.70
N ALA A 372 -4.94 13.29 -10.22
CA ALA A 372 -4.44 14.65 -10.24
C ALA A 372 -2.92 14.64 -10.48
N LYS A 373 -2.39 15.75 -10.98
CA LYS A 373 -0.95 15.92 -11.18
C LYS A 373 -0.34 16.62 -9.97
N VAL A 374 0.74 16.10 -9.42
CA VAL A 374 1.49 16.78 -8.35
C VAL A 374 2.17 18.04 -8.90
N VAL A 375 2.07 19.14 -8.16
CA VAL A 375 2.60 20.45 -8.54
C VAL A 375 3.44 21.07 -7.42
N GLY A 376 4.31 22.01 -7.80
CA GLY A 376 5.17 22.74 -6.88
C GLY A 376 5.70 24.02 -7.53
N PRO A 377 6.52 24.80 -6.82
CA PRO A 377 7.13 26.00 -7.35
C PRO A 377 7.99 25.69 -8.59
N LYS A 378 8.15 26.67 -9.48
CA LYS A 378 8.96 26.52 -10.69
C LYS A 378 10.39 26.12 -10.32
N GLY A 379 10.88 25.03 -10.92
CA GLY A 379 12.25 24.53 -10.74
C GLY A 379 12.40 23.51 -9.61
N GLU A 380 11.37 23.27 -8.80
CA GLU A 380 11.42 22.23 -7.77
C GLU A 380 10.87 20.90 -8.27
N SER A 381 11.65 19.83 -8.12
CA SER A 381 11.23 18.47 -8.45
C SER A 381 10.48 17.77 -7.31
N ILE A 382 10.59 18.28 -6.08
CA ILE A 382 9.94 17.73 -4.89
C ILE A 382 9.43 18.90 -4.04
N TRP A 383 8.12 18.95 -3.77
CA TRP A 383 7.50 19.97 -2.94
C TRP A 383 6.63 19.33 -1.86
N THR A 384 7.12 19.35 -0.61
CA THR A 384 6.46 18.70 0.53
C THR A 384 6.63 19.50 1.80
N ASP A 385 5.73 19.29 2.77
CA ASP A 385 5.81 19.88 4.10
C ASP A 385 6.24 18.86 5.18
N LYS A 386 6.24 19.30 6.46
CA LYS A 386 6.63 18.47 7.62
C LYS A 386 5.79 17.21 7.83
N TYR A 387 4.63 17.10 7.18
CA TYR A 387 3.73 15.95 7.28
C TYR A 387 3.81 15.03 6.06
N GLY A 388 4.71 15.31 5.10
CA GLY A 388 4.81 14.54 3.85
C GLY A 388 3.66 14.81 2.89
N ARG A 389 2.97 15.96 3.02
CA ARG A 389 1.87 16.37 2.14
C ARG A 389 2.43 16.96 0.85
N VAL A 390 1.68 16.87 -0.23
CA VAL A 390 2.02 17.51 -1.52
C VAL A 390 0.87 18.40 -2.00
N LYS A 391 1.12 19.24 -3.00
CA LYS A 391 0.06 19.98 -3.69
C LYS A 391 -0.23 19.36 -5.05
N VAL A 392 -1.46 19.47 -5.52
CA VAL A 392 -1.93 18.84 -6.75
C VAL A 392 -2.69 19.84 -7.62
N LYS A 393 -2.74 19.56 -8.92
CA LYS A 393 -3.65 20.19 -9.86
C LYS A 393 -4.63 19.12 -10.35
N PHE A 394 -5.91 19.31 -10.07
CA PHE A 394 -6.97 18.47 -10.61
C PHE A 394 -7.19 18.76 -12.10
N HIS A 395 -7.60 17.75 -12.86
CA HIS A 395 -7.80 17.87 -14.31
C HIS A 395 -8.94 18.82 -14.68
N TRP A 396 -9.97 18.90 -13.84
CA TRP A 396 -11.11 19.78 -14.03
C TRP A 396 -10.86 21.23 -13.61
N ASP A 397 -9.76 21.52 -12.91
CA ASP A 397 -9.45 22.88 -12.50
C ASP A 397 -8.84 23.67 -13.67
N ARG A 398 -9.71 24.48 -14.28
CA ARG A 398 -9.39 25.35 -15.42
C ARG A 398 -8.70 26.65 -15.01
N LEU A 399 -8.81 27.05 -13.74
CA LEU A 399 -8.31 28.33 -13.24
C LEU A 399 -6.94 28.19 -12.56
N ALA A 400 -6.57 26.97 -12.14
CA ALA A 400 -5.25 26.70 -11.60
C ALA A 400 -4.12 26.99 -12.61
N LYS A 401 -3.10 27.69 -12.12
CA LYS A 401 -1.85 27.99 -12.85
C LYS A 401 -0.97 26.76 -13.08
N GLY A 402 -1.18 25.68 -12.31
CA GLY A 402 -0.35 24.49 -12.34
C GLY A 402 0.95 24.62 -11.55
N ASP A 403 1.01 25.56 -10.61
CA ASP A 403 2.08 25.78 -9.64
C ASP A 403 1.60 25.41 -8.21
N ASP A 404 2.39 25.78 -7.19
CA ASP A 404 2.08 25.55 -5.78
C ASP A 404 0.88 26.34 -5.24
N THR A 405 0.19 27.13 -6.06
CA THR A 405 -1.08 27.78 -5.69
C THR A 405 -2.31 26.98 -6.14
N SER A 406 -2.13 25.84 -6.82
CA SER A 406 -3.24 25.08 -7.43
C SER A 406 -4.16 24.36 -6.43
N SER A 407 -3.67 24.01 -5.24
CA SER A 407 -4.46 23.36 -4.20
C SER A 407 -3.92 23.61 -2.79
N CYS A 408 -4.71 23.18 -1.80
CA CYS A 408 -4.23 23.00 -0.44
C CYS A 408 -3.19 21.87 -0.34
N TRP A 409 -2.61 21.71 0.84
CA TRP A 409 -1.74 20.57 1.14
C TRP A 409 -2.54 19.29 1.33
N VAL A 410 -2.32 18.33 0.44
CA VAL A 410 -3.00 17.03 0.41
C VAL A 410 -2.13 15.95 1.06
N ARG A 411 -2.68 15.24 2.04
CA ARG A 411 -2.01 14.10 2.69
C ARG A 411 -1.80 12.95 1.72
N VAL A 412 -0.70 12.24 1.88
CA VAL A 412 -0.32 11.09 1.05
C VAL A 412 -0.39 9.83 1.90
N SER A 413 -1.15 8.84 1.42
CA SER A 413 -1.16 7.50 1.99
C SER A 413 0.20 6.84 1.81
N SER A 414 0.65 6.15 2.86
CA SER A 414 1.89 5.35 2.86
C SER A 414 1.55 3.87 2.97
N ALA A 415 2.38 3.01 2.36
CA ALA A 415 2.24 1.56 2.51
C ALA A 415 2.35 1.09 3.98
N TRP A 416 3.05 1.86 4.83
CA TRP A 416 3.17 1.61 6.27
C TRP A 416 3.44 2.93 6.99
N ALA A 417 2.63 3.32 7.98
CA ALA A 417 2.82 4.54 8.77
C ALA A 417 2.59 4.26 10.27
N GLY A 418 3.64 4.44 11.07
CA GLY A 418 3.64 4.30 12.53
C GLY A 418 4.19 5.53 13.24
N GLN A 419 4.24 5.50 14.57
CA GLN A 419 4.76 6.60 15.41
C GLN A 419 6.29 6.69 15.31
N GLY A 420 6.79 7.40 14.30
CA GLY A 420 8.24 7.59 14.08
C GLY A 420 8.92 6.49 13.25
N PHE A 421 8.16 5.61 12.63
CA PHE A 421 8.65 4.54 11.75
C PHE A 421 7.65 4.24 10.63
N GLY A 422 8.11 3.61 9.54
CA GLY A 422 7.27 3.23 8.40
C GLY A 422 7.92 3.50 7.05
N GLY A 423 7.12 3.43 5.99
CA GLY A 423 7.52 3.76 4.63
C GLY A 423 7.14 5.18 4.25
N VAL A 424 8.09 5.96 3.74
CA VAL A 424 7.85 7.30 3.20
C VAL A 424 8.39 7.34 1.79
N GLN A 425 7.48 7.56 0.85
CA GLN A 425 7.79 7.86 -0.54
C GLN A 425 7.03 9.13 -0.85
N ILE A 426 7.70 10.25 -1.13
CA ILE A 426 6.99 11.50 -1.44
C ILE A 426 6.73 11.56 -2.95
N PRO A 427 5.48 11.75 -3.42
CA PRO A 427 5.20 12.02 -4.83
C PRO A 427 5.97 13.25 -5.30
N ARG A 428 6.59 13.15 -6.48
CA ARG A 428 7.37 14.24 -7.08
C ARG A 428 6.49 15.12 -7.94
N VAL A 429 6.94 16.34 -8.20
CA VAL A 429 6.27 17.24 -9.16
C VAL A 429 6.19 16.55 -10.52
N ASN A 430 5.00 16.61 -11.13
CA ASN A 430 4.58 15.89 -12.34
C ASN A 430 4.18 14.41 -12.18
N ASP A 431 4.33 13.80 -11.00
CA ASP A 431 3.75 12.48 -10.76
C ASP A 431 2.21 12.54 -10.85
N GLU A 432 1.60 11.48 -11.39
CA GLU A 432 0.15 11.31 -11.34
C GLU A 432 -0.24 10.50 -10.09
N VAL A 433 -1.15 11.08 -9.31
CA VAL A 433 -1.63 10.53 -8.04
C VAL A 433 -3.12 10.27 -8.10
N VAL A 434 -3.57 9.27 -7.36
CA VAL A 434 -5.00 8.97 -7.15
C VAL A 434 -5.45 9.64 -5.86
N VAL A 435 -6.42 10.53 -5.97
CA VAL A 435 -6.98 11.34 -4.88
C VAL A 435 -8.40 10.88 -4.59
N ASP A 436 -8.63 10.45 -3.35
CA ASP A 436 -9.95 10.22 -2.80
C ASP A 436 -10.35 11.38 -1.88
N PHE A 437 -11.60 11.42 -1.45
CA PHE A 437 -12.17 12.51 -0.68
C PHE A 437 -12.84 11.97 0.57
N ILE A 438 -12.42 12.43 1.75
CA ILE A 438 -12.95 11.92 3.03
C ILE A 438 -14.45 12.21 3.09
N ASN A 439 -15.28 11.17 3.28
CA ASN A 439 -16.74 11.23 3.23
C ASN A 439 -17.32 11.70 1.88
N GLY A 440 -16.54 11.58 0.80
CA GLY A 440 -16.87 12.16 -0.50
C GLY A 440 -16.86 13.70 -0.51
N ASP A 441 -16.31 14.36 0.51
CA ASP A 441 -16.31 15.82 0.62
C ASP A 441 -15.21 16.44 -0.27
N PRO A 442 -15.56 17.22 -1.32
CA PRO A 442 -14.59 17.81 -2.24
C PRO A 442 -13.53 18.69 -1.55
N ASP A 443 -13.84 19.21 -0.36
CA ASP A 443 -12.93 20.04 0.44
C ASP A 443 -11.86 19.22 1.19
N ARG A 444 -11.95 17.88 1.18
CA ARG A 444 -11.11 16.98 1.98
C ARG A 444 -10.37 15.95 1.13
N PRO A 445 -9.47 16.37 0.22
CA PRO A 445 -8.69 15.46 -0.59
C PRO A 445 -7.66 14.67 0.23
N LEU A 446 -7.44 13.41 -0.15
CA LEU A 446 -6.43 12.51 0.37
C LEU A 446 -5.86 11.68 -0.78
N ILE A 447 -4.54 11.71 -0.98
CA ILE A 447 -3.89 10.87 -1.98
C ILE A 447 -3.83 9.42 -1.44
N ILE A 448 -4.45 8.48 -2.15
CA ILE A 448 -4.54 7.07 -1.76
C ILE A 448 -3.69 6.15 -2.65
N GLY A 449 -3.16 6.65 -3.76
CA GLY A 449 -2.40 5.84 -4.71
C GLY A 449 -1.63 6.65 -5.73
N ARG A 450 -0.94 5.94 -6.62
CA ARG A 450 -0.16 6.48 -7.74
C ARG A 450 -0.35 5.60 -8.94
N VAL A 451 -0.27 6.20 -10.12
CA VAL A 451 -0.39 5.50 -11.39
C VAL A 451 0.69 5.98 -12.35
N TYR A 452 1.18 5.06 -13.18
CA TYR A 452 2.03 5.39 -14.32
C TYR A 452 1.16 5.85 -15.49
N ASN A 453 1.75 6.63 -16.40
CA ASN A 453 1.11 7.10 -17.63
C ASN A 453 2.18 7.25 -18.74
N GLU A 454 1.79 7.70 -19.94
CA GLU A 454 2.71 7.84 -21.08
C GLU A 454 3.89 8.80 -20.84
N ALA A 455 3.72 9.81 -19.99
CA ALA A 455 4.80 10.73 -19.62
C ALA A 455 5.71 10.17 -18.51
N SER A 456 5.16 9.25 -17.71
CA SER A 456 5.79 8.63 -16.55
C SER A 456 5.61 7.13 -16.63
N MET A 457 6.39 6.48 -17.50
CA MET A 457 6.32 5.02 -17.69
C MET A 457 6.90 4.24 -16.52
N PRO A 458 6.47 2.98 -16.30
CA PRO A 458 7.10 2.08 -15.33
C PRO A 458 8.62 1.94 -15.57
N PRO A 459 9.42 1.69 -14.51
CA PRO A 459 10.87 1.64 -14.63
C PRO A 459 11.38 0.44 -15.44
N TRP A 460 10.57 -0.59 -15.61
CA TRP A 460 10.92 -1.82 -16.32
C TRP A 460 10.18 -1.89 -17.66
N ALA A 461 10.83 -2.48 -18.67
CA ALA A 461 10.30 -2.58 -20.03
C ALA A 461 9.14 -3.59 -20.12
N LEU A 462 7.94 -3.17 -19.74
CA LEU A 462 6.73 -3.98 -19.82
C LEU A 462 6.19 -4.05 -21.26
N PRO A 463 5.58 -5.18 -21.68
CA PRO A 463 5.33 -6.40 -20.90
C PRO A 463 6.52 -7.39 -20.83
N ALA A 464 7.65 -7.12 -21.51
CA ALA A 464 8.77 -8.06 -21.58
C ALA A 464 9.38 -8.38 -20.20
N ALA A 465 9.36 -7.42 -19.27
CA ALA A 465 9.85 -7.57 -17.90
C ALA A 465 8.73 -7.89 -16.88
N ALA A 466 7.67 -8.61 -17.27
CA ALA A 466 6.52 -8.87 -16.40
C ALA A 466 6.84 -9.67 -15.12
N THR A 467 7.96 -10.39 -15.09
CA THR A 467 8.45 -11.15 -13.91
C THR A 467 9.34 -10.31 -12.98
N GLN A 468 9.57 -9.03 -13.29
CA GLN A 468 10.38 -8.13 -12.46
C GLN A 468 9.51 -7.32 -11.52
N MET A 469 9.95 -7.22 -10.27
CA MET A 469 9.33 -6.36 -9.26
C MET A 469 10.39 -5.66 -8.39
N GLY A 470 10.01 -4.57 -7.73
CA GLY A 470 10.85 -3.93 -6.74
C GLY A 470 10.77 -2.42 -6.75
N PHE A 471 11.79 -1.78 -6.18
CA PHE A 471 11.89 -0.35 -5.99
C PHE A 471 13.07 0.20 -6.78
N LEU A 472 12.80 1.22 -7.60
CA LEU A 472 13.82 2.02 -8.27
C LEU A 472 13.64 3.48 -7.86
N SER A 473 14.66 4.05 -7.21
CA SER A 473 14.67 5.48 -6.88
C SER A 473 15.36 6.29 -7.98
N ARG A 474 15.41 7.60 -7.78
CA ARG A 474 16.14 8.52 -8.65
C ARG A 474 16.80 9.57 -7.77
N SER A 475 18.08 9.87 -8.00
CA SER A 475 18.72 11.05 -7.39
C SER A 475 17.86 12.29 -7.65
N LYS A 476 17.78 13.22 -6.70
CA LYS A 476 17.07 14.50 -6.95
C LYS A 476 17.74 15.15 -8.17
N ASP A 477 16.93 15.49 -9.17
CA ASP A 477 17.38 16.10 -10.43
C ASP A 477 18.37 15.26 -11.25
N GLY A 478 18.39 13.94 -11.03
CA GLY A 478 19.28 13.00 -11.72
C GLY A 478 18.73 12.40 -13.03
N THR A 479 19.58 11.69 -13.77
CA THR A 479 19.25 10.97 -15.02
C THR A 479 18.88 9.50 -14.78
N ALA A 480 18.50 8.79 -15.84
CA ALA A 480 18.19 7.35 -15.84
C ALA A 480 19.17 6.50 -15.03
N ASP A 481 20.46 6.84 -15.12
CA ASP A 481 21.57 6.07 -14.57
C ASP A 481 21.87 6.39 -13.09
N THR A 482 21.15 7.34 -12.48
CA THR A 482 21.44 7.81 -11.11
C THR A 482 20.38 7.33 -10.12
N ALA A 483 20.49 6.08 -9.67
CA ALA A 483 19.43 5.41 -8.92
C ALA A 483 19.96 4.46 -7.83
N ASN A 484 19.19 4.36 -6.73
CA ASN A 484 19.25 3.20 -5.84
C ASN A 484 18.17 2.21 -6.25
N ALA A 485 18.45 0.91 -6.18
CA ALA A 485 17.52 -0.12 -6.61
C ALA A 485 17.51 -1.33 -5.66
N LEU A 486 16.33 -1.90 -5.49
CA LEU A 486 16.10 -3.25 -4.98
C LEU A 486 15.13 -3.94 -5.95
N ARG A 487 15.62 -4.88 -6.76
CA ARG A 487 14.81 -5.57 -7.77
C ARG A 487 14.89 -7.09 -7.59
N PHE A 488 13.75 -7.73 -7.69
CA PHE A 488 13.58 -9.18 -7.74
C PHE A 488 13.19 -9.56 -9.18
N GLU A 489 13.83 -10.59 -9.71
CA GLU A 489 13.48 -11.26 -10.96
C GLU A 489 13.01 -12.67 -10.63
N ASP A 490 11.76 -12.98 -11.00
CA ASP A 490 11.10 -14.25 -10.71
C ASP A 490 11.02 -15.17 -11.94
N LYS A 491 11.73 -14.84 -13.03
CA LYS A 491 11.84 -15.73 -14.20
C LYS A 491 12.55 -17.03 -13.80
N ALA A 492 11.82 -18.14 -13.88
CA ALA A 492 12.30 -19.46 -13.47
C ALA A 492 13.61 -19.86 -14.18
N GLY A 493 14.62 -20.23 -13.39
CA GLY A 493 15.96 -20.61 -13.87
C GLY A 493 16.89 -19.41 -14.16
N GLU A 494 16.37 -18.19 -14.06
CA GLU A 494 17.09 -16.93 -14.23
C GLU A 494 16.81 -15.96 -13.06
N GLU A 495 16.40 -16.50 -11.90
CA GLU A 495 16.04 -15.69 -10.73
C GLU A 495 17.22 -14.85 -10.27
N HIS A 496 16.95 -13.57 -9.97
CA HIS A 496 18.00 -12.61 -9.67
C HIS A 496 17.56 -11.54 -8.68
N LEU A 497 18.31 -11.40 -7.58
CA LEU A 497 18.22 -10.27 -6.67
C LEU A 497 19.27 -9.22 -7.06
N TRP A 498 18.81 -8.03 -7.41
CA TRP A 498 19.67 -6.88 -7.69
C TRP A 498 19.55 -5.84 -6.58
N ILE A 499 20.68 -5.51 -5.96
CA ILE A 499 20.80 -4.41 -5.00
C ILE A 499 21.80 -3.42 -5.58
N GLN A 500 21.38 -2.18 -5.81
CA GLN A 500 22.23 -1.10 -6.27
C GLN A 500 22.18 0.08 -5.30
N ALA A 501 23.36 0.55 -4.90
CA ALA A 501 23.54 1.83 -4.22
C ALA A 501 24.29 2.80 -5.15
N GLN A 502 23.72 3.98 -5.40
CA GLN A 502 24.30 5.00 -6.28
C GLN A 502 25.59 5.60 -5.70
N LYS A 503 25.74 5.62 -4.37
CA LYS A 503 26.87 6.24 -3.68
C LYS A 503 27.44 5.33 -2.60
N ASN A 504 26.95 5.43 -1.37
CA ASN A 504 27.39 4.61 -0.25
C ASN A 504 26.35 3.53 0.06
N MET A 505 26.81 2.35 0.50
CA MET A 505 25.99 1.30 1.06
C MET A 505 26.49 0.97 2.47
N ASP A 506 25.75 1.40 3.48
CA ASP A 506 26.05 1.12 4.89
C ASP A 506 25.17 -0.03 5.38
N THR A 507 25.80 -1.07 5.93
CA THR A 507 25.08 -2.23 6.52
C THR A 507 25.46 -2.36 7.99
N HIS A 508 24.48 -2.25 8.88
CA HIS A 508 24.70 -2.33 10.32
C HIS A 508 23.85 -3.44 10.93
N VAL A 509 24.50 -4.55 11.32
CA VAL A 509 23.86 -5.69 11.97
C VAL A 509 24.21 -5.65 13.45
N LYS A 510 23.19 -5.48 14.30
CA LYS A 510 23.39 -5.28 15.75
C LYS A 510 23.71 -6.57 16.53
N ASN A 511 23.60 -7.73 15.90
CA ASN A 511 23.90 -9.02 16.51
C ASN A 511 24.68 -9.89 15.53
N ASP A 512 24.03 -10.86 14.87
CA ASP A 512 24.69 -11.83 14.01
C ASP A 512 24.39 -11.60 12.53
N SER A 513 25.43 -11.65 11.69
CA SER A 513 25.32 -11.63 10.23
C SER A 513 25.78 -12.97 9.66
N SER A 514 24.92 -13.65 8.91
CA SER A 514 25.23 -14.90 8.21
C SER A 514 25.08 -14.74 6.70
N HIS A 515 25.99 -15.36 5.94
CA HIS A 515 25.97 -15.32 4.48
C HIS A 515 26.33 -16.70 3.92
N SER A 516 25.48 -17.26 3.07
CA SER A 516 25.65 -18.60 2.50
C SER A 516 25.43 -18.55 0.99
N VAL A 517 26.42 -18.99 0.24
CA VAL A 517 26.38 -19.05 -1.23
C VAL A 517 26.61 -20.49 -1.64
N ALA A 518 25.63 -21.09 -2.33
CA ALA A 518 25.67 -22.52 -2.69
C ALA A 518 26.63 -22.83 -3.85
N ASN A 519 26.97 -21.82 -4.65
CA ASN A 519 27.86 -21.96 -5.79
C ASN A 519 29.03 -20.98 -5.64
N ASN A 520 29.19 -20.01 -6.56
CA ASN A 520 30.34 -19.11 -6.56
C ASN A 520 30.02 -17.77 -5.89
N HIS A 521 30.98 -17.25 -5.12
CA HIS A 521 30.97 -15.88 -4.59
C HIS A 521 32.18 -15.12 -5.15
N SER A 522 31.94 -13.97 -5.77
CA SER A 522 32.96 -13.07 -6.31
C SER A 522 32.88 -11.73 -5.60
N HIS A 523 34.01 -11.26 -5.06
CA HIS A 523 34.12 -9.97 -4.40
C HIS A 523 35.19 -9.12 -5.11
N TYR A 524 34.85 -7.87 -5.42
CA TYR A 524 35.77 -6.93 -6.04
C TYR A 524 35.66 -5.57 -5.37
N ALA A 525 36.77 -5.13 -4.77
CA ALA A 525 36.94 -3.77 -4.27
C ALA A 525 37.87 -3.01 -5.23
N GLY A 526 37.37 -1.93 -5.85
CA GLY A 526 38.18 -1.07 -6.71
C GLY A 526 39.11 -0.11 -5.95
N GLY A 527 38.95 -0.03 -4.63
CA GLY A 527 39.75 0.78 -3.71
C GLY A 527 40.33 -0.08 -2.58
N ASN A 528 40.30 0.43 -1.34
CA ASN A 528 40.82 -0.27 -0.18
C ASN A 528 39.75 -1.13 0.50
N GLU A 529 40.17 -2.28 1.04
CA GLU A 529 39.34 -3.16 1.86
C GLU A 529 39.99 -3.33 3.24
N LEU A 530 39.20 -3.22 4.31
CA LEU A 530 39.65 -3.34 5.69
C LEU A 530 38.79 -4.33 6.47
N TYR A 531 39.42 -5.38 7.00
CA TYR A 531 38.80 -6.34 7.90
C TYR A 531 39.27 -6.11 9.33
N ARG A 532 38.33 -5.92 10.26
CA ARG A 532 38.60 -5.80 11.70
C ARG A 532 37.74 -6.80 12.45
N VAL A 533 38.38 -7.67 13.22
CA VAL A 533 37.72 -8.67 14.07
C VAL A 533 38.33 -8.48 15.45
N GLU A 534 37.49 -8.19 16.45
CA GLU A 534 37.96 -7.89 17.81
C GLU A 534 38.36 -9.15 18.59
N THR A 535 37.75 -10.28 18.24
CA THR A 535 38.00 -11.57 18.89
C THR A 535 38.68 -12.53 17.90
N ASN A 536 37.98 -13.59 17.49
CA ASN A 536 38.56 -14.66 16.68
C ASN A 536 38.15 -14.54 15.22
N ARG A 537 39.12 -14.58 14.31
CA ARG A 537 38.88 -14.79 12.87
C ARG A 537 39.32 -16.20 12.49
N VAL A 538 38.37 -17.00 12.02
CA VAL A 538 38.65 -18.32 11.42
C VAL A 538 38.39 -18.23 9.93
N HIS A 539 39.36 -18.63 9.12
CA HIS A 539 39.23 -18.74 7.67
C HIS A 539 39.60 -20.15 7.24
N GLY A 540 38.73 -20.79 6.47
CA GLY A 540 38.91 -22.17 6.03
C GLY A 540 38.49 -22.34 4.58
N VAL A 541 39.32 -23.07 3.82
CA VAL A 541 39.08 -23.44 2.43
C VAL A 541 39.25 -24.95 2.32
N LYS A 542 38.22 -25.66 1.82
CA LYS A 542 38.28 -27.12 1.63
C LYS A 542 39.10 -27.51 0.38
N GLY A 543 39.08 -26.65 -0.63
CA GLY A 543 39.89 -26.78 -1.85
C GLY A 543 41.27 -26.15 -1.68
N GLY A 544 41.90 -25.79 -2.80
CA GLY A 544 43.13 -24.99 -2.78
C GLY A 544 42.87 -23.52 -2.44
N GLU A 545 43.86 -22.87 -1.84
CA GLU A 545 43.87 -21.43 -1.63
C GLU A 545 45.10 -20.82 -2.33
N GLU A 546 44.88 -19.76 -3.10
CA GLU A 546 45.94 -18.97 -3.73
C GLU A 546 45.82 -17.52 -3.27
N ARG A 547 46.94 -16.91 -2.87
CA ARG A 547 47.01 -15.51 -2.45
C ARG A 547 48.11 -14.80 -3.23
N LEU A 548 47.73 -13.81 -4.04
CA LEU A 548 48.63 -13.02 -4.87
C LEU A 548 48.67 -11.58 -4.39
N THR A 549 49.88 -11.04 -4.20
CA THR A 549 50.08 -9.62 -3.85
C THR A 549 51.01 -8.98 -4.88
N GLY A 550 50.59 -7.83 -5.43
CA GLY A 550 51.43 -7.07 -6.36
C GLY A 550 52.58 -6.30 -5.69
N GLN A 551 52.55 -6.20 -4.36
CA GLN A 551 53.57 -5.58 -3.52
C GLN A 551 53.85 -6.46 -2.29
N GLY A 552 54.26 -5.86 -1.18
CA GLY A 552 54.59 -6.59 0.05
C GLY A 552 53.39 -7.25 0.72
N LYS A 553 53.68 -8.27 1.53
CA LYS A 553 52.76 -8.92 2.47
C LYS A 553 53.40 -8.89 3.86
N ILE A 554 52.67 -8.40 4.86
CA ILE A 554 53.13 -8.28 6.24
C ILE A 554 52.15 -9.03 7.14
N ASP A 555 52.64 -10.07 7.82
CA ASP A 555 51.90 -10.82 8.83
C ASP A 555 52.62 -10.61 10.18
N ASN A 556 52.09 -9.72 11.02
CA ASN A 556 52.63 -9.44 12.36
C ASN A 556 51.75 -10.12 13.42
N VAL A 557 52.31 -11.05 14.18
CA VAL A 557 51.63 -11.78 15.26
C VAL A 557 52.38 -11.56 16.56
N VAL A 558 51.65 -11.18 17.63
CA VAL A 558 52.24 -10.85 18.94
C VAL A 558 52.75 -12.11 19.66
N GLU A 559 51.97 -13.19 19.62
CA GLU A 559 52.30 -14.44 20.27
C GLU A 559 52.90 -15.43 19.25
N THR A 560 52.19 -16.51 18.92
CA THR A 560 52.73 -17.59 18.08
C THR A 560 52.23 -17.46 16.65
N TYR A 561 53.15 -17.42 15.68
CA TYR A 561 52.84 -17.58 14.26
C TYR A 561 53.19 -19.00 13.79
N VAL A 562 52.17 -19.83 13.55
CA VAL A 562 52.35 -21.22 13.12
C VAL A 562 52.12 -21.35 11.62
N LEU A 563 53.15 -21.80 10.90
CA LEU A 563 53.06 -22.27 9.52
C LEU A 563 53.22 -23.79 9.51
N GLY A 564 52.13 -24.51 9.23
CA GLY A 564 52.09 -25.96 9.24
C GLY A 564 51.65 -26.53 7.90
N SER A 565 52.24 -27.67 7.51
CA SER A 565 51.80 -28.46 6.37
C SER A 565 51.95 -29.94 6.70
N GLY A 566 50.96 -30.75 6.33
CA GLY A 566 50.98 -32.20 6.58
C GLY A 566 51.88 -32.99 5.63
N THR A 567 52.32 -32.39 4.51
CA THR A 567 53.09 -33.07 3.46
C THR A 567 54.40 -32.36 3.15
N LYS A 568 54.33 -31.05 2.88
CA LYS A 568 55.47 -30.23 2.49
C LYS A 568 55.23 -28.75 2.83
N LEU A 569 56.17 -28.13 3.53
CA LEU A 569 56.23 -26.68 3.69
C LEU A 569 57.40 -26.14 2.88
N ARG A 570 57.16 -25.15 2.03
CA ARG A 570 58.16 -24.63 1.09
C ARG A 570 58.14 -23.11 1.06
N LEU A 571 59.32 -22.52 1.22
CA LEU A 571 59.55 -21.08 1.18
C LEU A 571 60.46 -20.79 -0.02
N GLU A 572 60.03 -19.91 -0.92
CA GLU A 572 60.73 -19.63 -2.18
C GLU A 572 61.00 -18.14 -2.35
N CYS A 573 62.21 -17.80 -2.84
CA CYS A 573 62.56 -16.42 -3.17
C CYS A 573 63.59 -16.39 -4.31
N GLY A 574 63.12 -16.34 -5.56
CA GLY A 574 63.99 -16.24 -6.73
C GLY A 574 64.96 -17.42 -6.80
N GLU A 575 66.25 -17.17 -6.63
CA GLU A 575 67.29 -18.22 -6.71
C GLU A 575 67.55 -18.94 -5.37
N SER A 576 66.68 -18.80 -4.37
CA SER A 576 66.75 -19.54 -3.09
C SER A 576 65.43 -20.24 -2.72
N ALA A 577 65.54 -21.37 -2.00
CA ALA A 577 64.40 -22.05 -1.40
C ALA A 577 64.77 -22.83 -0.14
N ILE A 578 63.79 -22.96 0.77
CA ILE A 578 63.81 -23.83 1.95
C ILE A 578 62.62 -24.77 1.86
N GLU A 579 62.84 -26.07 2.07
CA GLU A 579 61.79 -27.09 1.98
C GLU A 579 61.85 -28.04 3.18
N LEU A 580 60.73 -28.15 3.90
CA LEU A 580 60.50 -29.11 4.98
C LEU A 580 59.56 -30.19 4.47
N ASN A 581 59.97 -31.45 4.54
CA ASN A 581 59.20 -32.59 4.08
C ASN A 581 58.62 -33.39 5.26
N ALA A 582 57.45 -34.01 5.08
CA ALA A 582 56.79 -34.80 6.13
C ALA A 582 57.61 -36.01 6.62
N ASN A 583 58.60 -36.47 5.85
CA ASN A 583 59.55 -37.51 6.25
C ASN A 583 60.71 -36.98 7.12
N GLY A 584 60.70 -35.69 7.49
CA GLY A 584 61.73 -35.06 8.31
C GLY A 584 62.91 -34.48 7.53
N HIS A 585 62.96 -34.60 6.20
CA HIS A 585 64.04 -34.03 5.40
C HIS A 585 63.90 -32.51 5.27
N ILE A 586 65.01 -31.80 5.55
CA ILE A 586 65.13 -30.36 5.39
C ILE A 586 66.12 -30.08 4.26
N ASN A 587 65.65 -29.42 3.20
CA ASN A 587 66.48 -29.00 2.07
C ASN A 587 66.63 -27.48 2.04
N ILE A 588 67.85 -27.00 1.85
CA ILE A 588 68.16 -25.57 1.68
C ILE A 588 69.01 -25.44 0.41
N VAL A 589 68.59 -24.59 -0.53
CA VAL A 589 69.30 -24.33 -1.79
C VAL A 589 69.40 -22.83 -2.06
N GLY A 590 70.56 -22.39 -2.56
CA GLY A 590 70.81 -21.00 -2.91
C GLY A 590 72.25 -20.76 -3.40
N LYS A 591 72.56 -19.52 -3.80
CA LYS A 591 73.90 -19.10 -4.25
C LYS A 591 74.93 -18.94 -3.13
N GLY A 592 74.47 -18.81 -1.89
CA GLY A 592 75.28 -18.71 -0.69
C GLY A 592 74.39 -18.83 0.54
N PHE A 593 74.98 -19.22 1.67
CA PHE A 593 74.32 -19.26 2.96
C PHE A 593 75.30 -18.79 4.04
N ASN A 594 74.80 -18.03 5.01
CA ASN A 594 75.55 -17.59 6.17
C ASN A 594 74.77 -17.99 7.43
N LEU A 595 75.42 -18.68 8.36
CA LEU A 595 74.87 -18.97 9.69
C LEU A 595 75.78 -18.28 10.72
N PHE A 596 75.20 -17.40 11.53
CA PHE A 596 75.89 -16.65 12.57
C PHE A 596 75.19 -16.86 13.91
N VAL A 597 75.94 -17.24 14.94
CA VAL A 597 75.43 -17.54 16.28
C VAL A 597 76.33 -16.82 17.30
N ASN A 598 75.73 -16.03 18.20
CA ASN A 598 76.46 -15.28 19.24
C ASN A 598 76.96 -16.18 20.41
N GLY A 599 76.34 -17.34 20.60
CA GLY A 599 76.75 -18.37 21.56
C GLY A 599 77.21 -19.66 20.86
N ASP A 600 76.98 -20.81 21.49
CA ASP A 600 77.39 -22.10 20.93
C ASP A 600 76.47 -22.57 19.79
N GLY A 601 77.07 -23.03 18.69
CA GLY A 601 76.39 -23.71 17.60
C GLY A 601 76.79 -25.18 17.53
N HIS A 602 75.83 -26.10 17.66
CA HIS A 602 76.08 -27.54 17.58
C HIS A 602 75.42 -28.16 16.34
N ILE A 603 76.18 -28.98 15.60
CA ILE A 603 75.67 -29.84 14.53
C ILE A 603 75.88 -31.30 14.98
N THR A 604 74.79 -31.95 15.39
CA THR A 604 74.84 -33.28 16.02
C THR A 604 74.03 -34.29 15.22
N THR A 605 74.62 -35.47 14.99
CA THR A 605 73.93 -36.62 14.40
C THR A 605 73.86 -37.75 15.42
N SER A 606 72.66 -38.16 15.84
CA SER A 606 72.42 -39.19 16.88
C SER A 606 72.74 -40.65 16.46
N GLY A 607 73.45 -40.84 15.34
CA GLY A 607 73.78 -42.15 14.75
C GLY A 607 74.03 -42.12 13.23
N GLY A 608 73.80 -40.98 12.57
CA GLY A 608 74.06 -40.76 11.15
C GLY A 608 75.48 -40.25 10.82
N LYS A 609 75.75 -40.02 9.54
CA LYS A 609 77.00 -39.39 9.03
C LYS A 609 76.75 -37.92 8.72
N LEU A 610 77.68 -37.05 9.13
CA LEU A 610 77.76 -35.67 8.64
C LEU A 610 78.71 -35.62 7.45
N ASN A 611 78.16 -35.36 6.26
CA ASN A 611 78.94 -35.22 5.05
C ASN A 611 79.11 -33.74 4.70
N LEU A 612 80.35 -33.30 4.47
CA LEU A 612 80.67 -31.94 4.02
C LEU A 612 81.40 -32.04 2.67
N ASN A 613 80.92 -31.31 1.67
CA ASN A 613 81.49 -31.25 0.30
C ASN A 613 81.59 -32.62 -0.42
N THR A 614 80.54 -33.44 -0.35
CA THR A 614 80.50 -34.73 -1.08
C THR A 614 80.49 -34.50 -2.60
N SER A 615 81.49 -35.04 -3.29
CA SER A 615 81.60 -34.95 -4.76
C SER A 615 80.38 -35.58 -5.45
N GLY A 616 79.82 -34.87 -6.43
CA GLY A 616 78.68 -35.33 -7.25
C GLY A 616 77.30 -35.24 -6.58
N ALA A 617 77.21 -34.79 -5.32
CA ALA A 617 75.93 -34.64 -4.63
C ALA A 617 75.01 -33.64 -5.34
N GLN A 618 73.76 -34.03 -5.55
CA GLN A 618 72.72 -33.17 -6.13
C GLN A 618 71.90 -32.52 -5.01
N PRO A 619 71.43 -31.28 -5.19
CA PRO A 619 70.57 -30.65 -4.19
C PRO A 619 69.26 -31.43 -4.07
N GLY A 620 68.79 -31.65 -2.84
CA GLY A 620 67.52 -32.35 -2.57
C GLY A 620 66.28 -31.57 -3.02
N THR A 621 66.46 -30.33 -3.49
CA THR A 621 65.40 -29.46 -4.01
C THR A 621 65.95 -28.39 -4.96
N GLY A 622 65.12 -27.82 -5.83
CA GLY A 622 65.49 -26.72 -6.74
C GLY A 622 65.00 -25.35 -6.26
N ALA A 623 65.62 -24.26 -6.71
CA ALA A 623 65.06 -22.90 -6.55
C ALA A 623 64.24 -22.50 -7.78
N PRO A 624 63.24 -21.61 -7.67
CA PRO A 624 62.42 -21.23 -8.83
C PRO A 624 63.14 -20.36 -9.88
N GLY A 625 64.27 -19.74 -9.52
CA GLY A 625 65.15 -18.99 -10.42
C GLY A 625 64.83 -17.50 -10.54
N ALA A 626 65.67 -16.77 -11.29
CA ALA A 626 65.59 -15.31 -11.43
C ALA A 626 64.26 -14.80 -12.02
N GLY A 627 63.54 -15.63 -12.79
CA GLY A 627 62.24 -15.29 -13.37
C GLY A 627 61.06 -15.29 -12.40
N HIS A 628 61.22 -15.80 -11.17
CA HIS A 628 60.10 -16.03 -10.24
C HIS A 628 59.30 -14.75 -9.91
N LYS A 629 59.96 -13.61 -9.71
CA LYS A 629 59.30 -12.30 -9.51
C LYS A 629 58.45 -11.90 -10.72
N GLY A 630 58.97 -12.12 -11.93
CA GLY A 630 58.25 -11.85 -13.17
C GLY A 630 56.99 -12.71 -13.29
N ASN A 631 57.09 -13.99 -12.93
CA ASN A 631 55.95 -14.92 -12.93
C ASN A 631 54.84 -14.50 -11.95
N ILE A 632 55.19 -14.12 -10.71
CA ILE A 632 54.22 -13.62 -9.72
C ILE A 632 53.57 -12.32 -10.21
N ASN A 633 54.38 -11.37 -10.70
CA ASN A 633 53.85 -10.11 -11.25
C ASN A 633 52.87 -10.37 -12.39
N GLN A 634 53.18 -11.31 -13.28
CA GLN A 634 52.28 -11.66 -14.37
C GLN A 634 50.97 -12.28 -13.86
N ALA A 635 51.02 -13.16 -12.86
CA ALA A 635 49.83 -13.73 -12.23
C ALA A 635 48.94 -12.64 -11.59
N VAL A 636 49.54 -11.66 -10.91
CA VAL A 636 48.83 -10.50 -10.36
C VAL A 636 48.19 -9.67 -11.48
N VAL A 637 48.93 -9.34 -12.55
CA VAL A 637 48.40 -8.57 -13.68
C VAL A 637 47.26 -9.31 -14.38
N ASN A 638 47.34 -10.65 -14.47
CA ASN A 638 46.26 -11.46 -15.04
C ASN A 638 44.99 -11.43 -14.17
N LEU A 639 45.14 -11.35 -12.84
CA LEU A 639 44.01 -11.22 -11.91
C LEU A 639 43.42 -9.80 -11.89
N PHE A 640 44.24 -8.78 -12.17
CA PHE A 640 43.87 -7.37 -12.21
C PHE A 640 44.20 -6.73 -13.58
N PRO A 641 43.50 -7.10 -14.67
CA PRO A 641 43.80 -6.55 -15.99
C PRO A 641 43.57 -5.03 -16.03
N PRO A 642 44.37 -4.28 -16.82
CA PRO A 642 44.25 -2.81 -16.91
C PRO A 642 42.88 -2.36 -17.43
N LYS A 643 42.30 -1.34 -16.79
CA LYS A 643 41.01 -0.77 -17.20
C LYS A 643 41.12 -0.11 -18.58
N GLN A 644 40.29 -0.52 -19.54
CA GLN A 644 40.06 0.28 -20.75
C GLN A 644 39.25 1.53 -20.39
N LYS A 645 39.67 2.70 -20.90
CA LYS A 645 38.99 3.99 -20.66
C LYS A 645 37.51 3.90 -21.06
N GLY A 646 36.62 4.07 -20.09
CA GLY A 646 35.16 4.16 -20.32
C GLY A 646 34.34 2.88 -20.12
N GLN A 647 34.94 1.76 -19.69
CA GLN A 647 34.18 0.55 -19.34
C GLN A 647 33.95 0.42 -17.82
N ALA A 648 32.77 -0.11 -17.46
CA ALA A 648 32.51 -0.65 -16.14
C ALA A 648 33.54 -1.76 -15.80
N ALA A 649 33.69 -2.08 -14.51
CA ALA A 649 34.64 -3.09 -14.06
C ALA A 649 34.55 -4.36 -14.94
N PRO A 650 35.68 -4.92 -15.40
CA PRO A 650 35.64 -6.14 -16.19
C PRO A 650 34.88 -7.21 -15.43
N ALA A 651 33.99 -7.94 -16.12
CA ALA A 651 33.36 -9.12 -15.55
C ALA A 651 34.46 -10.03 -14.98
N ALA A 652 34.23 -10.57 -13.78
CA ALA A 652 35.18 -11.48 -13.15
C ALA A 652 35.65 -12.51 -14.18
N PRO A 653 36.97 -12.73 -14.37
CA PRO A 653 37.43 -13.80 -15.23
C PRO A 653 36.69 -15.07 -14.79
N LYS A 654 36.00 -15.73 -15.73
CA LYS A 654 35.36 -17.02 -15.45
C LYS A 654 36.42 -17.87 -14.77
N ALA A 655 36.14 -18.29 -13.53
CA ALA A 655 36.98 -19.26 -12.86
C ALA A 655 37.24 -20.38 -13.86
N ALA A 656 38.51 -20.65 -14.16
CA ALA A 656 38.88 -21.79 -14.96
C ALA A 656 38.14 -22.99 -14.38
N ALA A 657 37.44 -23.73 -15.23
CA ALA A 657 36.76 -24.95 -14.81
C ALA A 657 37.74 -25.73 -13.94
N ALA A 658 37.31 -26.04 -12.72
CA ALA A 658 38.14 -26.81 -11.80
C ALA A 658 38.73 -28.00 -12.56
N PRO A 659 40.04 -28.29 -12.42
CA PRO A 659 40.54 -29.57 -12.91
C PRO A 659 39.61 -30.64 -12.35
N ALA A 660 39.13 -31.51 -13.25
CA ALA A 660 38.15 -32.54 -12.94
C ALA A 660 38.47 -33.12 -11.56
N LYS A 661 37.47 -33.10 -10.65
CA LYS A 661 37.56 -33.73 -9.33
C LYS A 661 38.36 -35.02 -9.49
N ALA A 662 39.44 -35.14 -8.72
CA ALA A 662 40.15 -36.39 -8.56
C ALA A 662 39.09 -37.49 -8.43
N THR A 663 39.08 -38.40 -9.40
CA THR A 663 38.26 -39.60 -9.38
C THR A 663 38.42 -40.25 -8.02
N ALA A 664 37.32 -40.39 -7.29
CA ALA A 664 37.30 -41.21 -6.09
C ALA A 664 37.93 -42.57 -6.44
N ALA A 665 38.79 -43.05 -5.55
CA ALA A 665 39.43 -44.35 -5.72
C ALA A 665 38.37 -45.42 -6.03
N PRO A 666 38.67 -46.37 -6.94
CA PRO A 666 37.71 -47.42 -7.28
C PRO A 666 37.28 -48.19 -6.02
N LEU A 667 36.01 -48.62 -5.99
CA LEU A 667 35.49 -49.58 -5.00
C LEU A 667 36.50 -50.72 -4.86
N ALA A 668 37.27 -50.72 -3.77
CA ALA A 668 38.18 -51.79 -3.43
C ALA A 668 37.51 -52.64 -2.35
N ASN A 669 37.64 -53.96 -2.47
CA ASN A 669 37.19 -54.92 -1.47
C ASN A 669 38.05 -54.71 -0.19
N SER A 670 37.53 -54.02 0.82
CA SER A 670 38.35 -53.56 1.96
C SER A 670 38.42 -54.52 3.14
N GLY A 671 37.71 -55.66 3.10
CA GLY A 671 37.57 -56.56 4.25
C GLY A 671 36.84 -55.89 5.42
N ASP A 672 36.67 -56.66 6.50
CA ASP A 672 36.01 -56.17 7.71
C ASP A 672 36.83 -55.07 8.39
N LYS A 673 36.17 -53.96 8.73
CA LYS A 673 36.78 -52.83 9.41
C LYS A 673 36.03 -52.46 10.68
N LYS A 674 36.76 -51.86 11.63
CA LYS A 674 36.21 -51.29 12.85
C LYS A 674 36.29 -49.76 12.81
N SER A 675 35.15 -49.09 12.89
CA SER A 675 35.09 -47.62 13.00
C SER A 675 35.19 -47.20 14.46
N LYS A 676 36.32 -46.63 14.87
CA LYS A 676 36.56 -46.21 16.27
C LYS A 676 35.97 -44.84 16.56
N TYR A 677 35.28 -44.71 17.69
CA TYR A 677 34.70 -43.47 18.18
C TYR A 677 35.22 -43.13 19.57
N ASN A 678 35.65 -41.88 19.76
CA ASN A 678 36.32 -41.42 20.98
C ASN A 678 35.33 -41.09 22.12
N TYR A 679 34.42 -42.00 22.43
CA TYR A 679 33.48 -41.93 23.55
C TYR A 679 32.88 -43.32 23.83
N THR A 680 32.41 -43.56 25.06
CA THR A 680 31.87 -44.86 25.50
C THR A 680 30.43 -45.08 25.03
N VAL A 681 29.94 -46.32 25.08
CA VAL A 681 28.51 -46.63 24.82
C VAL A 681 27.58 -45.83 25.73
N ASP A 682 27.93 -45.64 27.01
CA ASP A 682 27.09 -44.88 27.93
C ASP A 682 27.04 -43.38 27.59
N GLU A 683 28.13 -42.83 27.07
CA GLU A 683 28.16 -41.45 26.56
C GLU A 683 27.30 -41.31 25.29
N MET A 684 27.29 -42.33 24.43
CA MET A 684 26.39 -42.39 23.26
C MET A 684 24.92 -42.38 23.68
N VAL A 685 24.55 -43.22 24.66
CA VAL A 685 23.19 -43.30 25.20
C VAL A 685 22.76 -41.94 25.76
N LYS A 686 23.62 -41.28 26.55
CA LYS A 686 23.35 -39.93 27.09
C LYS A 686 23.14 -38.90 25.98
N LYS A 687 23.98 -38.91 24.94
CA LYS A 687 23.85 -38.01 23.78
C LYS A 687 22.52 -38.24 23.05
N GLN A 688 22.09 -39.49 22.86
CA GLN A 688 20.81 -39.83 22.22
C GLN A 688 19.60 -39.43 23.08
N LYS A 689 19.67 -39.59 24.41
CA LYS A 689 18.59 -39.15 25.34
C LYS A 689 18.46 -37.63 25.41
N GLY A 690 19.57 -36.91 25.23
CA GLY A 690 19.63 -35.46 25.24
C GLY A 690 19.09 -34.77 23.97
N LEU A 691 18.68 -35.53 22.95
CA LEU A 691 18.15 -34.97 21.71
C LEU A 691 16.79 -34.30 21.90
N LYS A 692 16.57 -33.20 21.16
CA LYS A 692 15.28 -32.47 21.14
C LYS A 692 14.13 -33.37 20.68
N ALA A 693 14.37 -34.20 19.67
CA ALA A 693 13.48 -35.29 19.29
C ALA A 693 14.04 -36.60 19.86
N LYS A 694 13.42 -37.10 20.93
CA LYS A 694 13.92 -38.27 21.66
C LYS A 694 13.69 -39.56 20.85
N PRO A 695 14.62 -40.53 20.89
CA PRO A 695 14.38 -41.87 20.37
C PRO A 695 13.12 -42.50 20.96
N VAL A 696 12.40 -43.25 20.13
CA VAL A 696 11.16 -43.95 20.51
C VAL A 696 11.30 -45.45 20.33
N LYS A 697 10.40 -46.24 20.92
CA LYS A 697 10.23 -47.66 20.64
C LYS A 697 8.76 -47.96 20.39
N TRP A 698 8.48 -48.95 19.55
CA TRP A 698 7.11 -49.47 19.42
C TRP A 698 6.72 -50.25 20.68
N ASP A 699 5.55 -49.94 21.24
CA ASP A 699 4.97 -50.66 22.36
C ASP A 699 3.69 -51.39 21.93
N ASN A 700 3.70 -52.72 22.08
CA ASN A 700 2.61 -53.60 21.70
C ASN A 700 1.36 -53.42 22.58
N ALA A 701 1.52 -52.93 23.82
CA ALA A 701 0.39 -52.69 24.71
C ALA A 701 -0.40 -51.44 24.30
N THR A 702 0.30 -50.37 23.95
CA THR A 702 -0.29 -49.10 23.51
C THR A 702 -0.55 -49.01 22.00
N LYS A 703 -0.06 -49.97 21.22
CA LYS A 703 -0.09 -49.97 19.73
C LYS A 703 0.44 -48.65 19.16
N GLY A 704 1.52 -48.13 19.73
CA GLY A 704 2.09 -46.84 19.36
C GLY A 704 3.55 -46.68 19.77
N PHE A 705 4.15 -45.59 19.30
CA PHE A 705 5.52 -45.24 19.66
C PHE A 705 5.57 -44.53 21.01
N VAL A 706 6.32 -45.10 21.96
CA VAL A 706 6.58 -44.51 23.28
C VAL A 706 8.05 -44.09 23.39
N PRO A 707 8.40 -43.09 24.21
CA PRO A 707 9.80 -42.72 24.43
C PRO A 707 10.64 -43.91 24.91
N ALA A 708 11.81 -44.12 24.30
CA ALA A 708 12.72 -45.19 24.70
C ALA A 708 13.44 -44.86 26.01
N THR A 709 13.59 -45.82 26.92
CA THR A 709 14.40 -45.68 28.14
C THR A 709 15.89 -45.74 27.81
N GLU A 710 16.76 -45.42 28.79
CA GLU A 710 18.21 -45.59 28.60
C GLU A 710 18.60 -47.04 28.32
N GLU A 711 17.94 -48.00 28.99
CA GLU A 711 18.15 -49.43 28.75
C GLU A 711 17.69 -49.84 27.34
N ASP A 712 16.56 -49.30 26.88
CA ASP A 712 16.08 -49.54 25.52
C ASP A 712 17.07 -49.01 24.47
N ILE A 713 17.63 -47.81 24.67
CA ILE A 713 18.64 -47.24 23.76
C ILE A 713 19.94 -48.04 23.84
N LYS A 714 20.42 -48.37 25.04
CA LYS A 714 21.66 -49.12 25.26
C LYS A 714 21.63 -50.48 24.58
N LYS A 715 20.49 -51.18 24.65
CA LYS A 715 20.28 -52.47 24.00
C LYS A 715 20.60 -52.45 22.50
N TYR A 716 20.17 -51.40 21.78
CA TYR A 716 20.28 -51.31 20.32
C TYR A 716 21.48 -50.52 19.81
N VAL A 717 22.06 -49.65 20.64
CA VAL A 717 23.25 -48.87 20.25
C VAL A 717 24.54 -49.62 20.51
N ASP A 718 24.59 -50.57 21.44
CA ASP A 718 25.81 -51.36 21.68
C ASP A 718 26.01 -52.41 20.55
N PRO A 719 27.07 -52.29 19.72
CA PRO A 719 27.29 -53.20 18.61
C PRO A 719 27.54 -54.65 19.05
N ALA A 720 28.04 -54.86 20.28
CA ALA A 720 28.32 -56.19 20.81
C ALA A 720 27.05 -57.06 20.92
N ASN A 721 25.88 -56.43 21.11
CA ASN A 721 24.59 -57.12 21.21
C ASN A 721 24.07 -57.67 19.87
N HIS A 722 24.72 -57.33 18.74
CA HIS A 722 24.17 -57.53 17.40
C HIS A 722 25.12 -58.27 16.44
N MET A 723 26.14 -58.94 16.95
CA MET A 723 27.16 -59.60 16.12
C MET A 723 26.76 -60.99 15.60
N GLU A 724 25.61 -61.54 16.03
CA GLU A 724 25.17 -62.89 15.69
C GLU A 724 23.97 -62.93 14.73
N GLY A 725 23.79 -64.07 14.07
CA GLY A 725 22.61 -64.36 13.26
C GLY A 725 22.36 -63.36 12.12
N LYS A 726 21.12 -62.89 12.00
CA LYS A 726 20.73 -61.88 11.01
C LYS A 726 21.15 -60.47 11.43
N ASP A 727 21.32 -60.21 12.73
CA ASP A 727 21.52 -58.86 13.24
C ASP A 727 22.83 -58.24 12.76
N LYS A 728 23.86 -59.06 12.48
CA LYS A 728 25.13 -58.61 11.91
C LYS A 728 25.00 -57.87 10.58
N TYR A 729 23.92 -58.11 9.82
CA TYR A 729 23.70 -57.46 8.52
C TYR A 729 23.47 -55.95 8.63
N GLN A 730 23.17 -55.42 9.82
CA GLN A 730 23.10 -53.98 10.02
C GLN A 730 24.46 -53.28 9.89
N PHE A 731 25.55 -54.05 9.96
CA PHE A 731 26.93 -53.57 9.83
C PHE A 731 27.52 -53.79 8.44
N VAL A 732 26.77 -54.31 7.46
CA VAL A 732 27.29 -54.45 6.08
C VAL A 732 27.69 -53.08 5.55
N ASP A 733 28.93 -52.99 5.07
CA ASP A 733 29.49 -51.79 4.49
C ASP A 733 28.94 -51.57 3.08
N LEU A 734 27.93 -50.71 2.99
CA LEU A 734 27.30 -50.30 1.74
C LEU A 734 28.21 -49.42 0.89
N SER A 735 29.38 -49.00 1.38
CA SER A 735 30.41 -48.28 0.61
C SER A 735 31.45 -49.21 -0.03
N SER A 736 31.35 -50.52 0.19
CA SER A 736 32.25 -51.54 -0.33
C SER A 736 31.58 -52.41 -1.38
N SER A 737 32.31 -52.81 -2.42
CA SER A 737 31.79 -53.69 -3.48
C SER A 737 31.70 -55.14 -3.00
N SER A 738 30.68 -55.84 -3.48
CA SER A 738 30.48 -57.26 -3.24
C SER A 738 31.11 -58.17 -4.31
N GLY A 739 31.73 -57.60 -5.35
CA GLY A 739 32.42 -58.36 -6.39
C GLY A 739 31.47 -59.13 -7.32
N ILE A 740 30.22 -58.68 -7.44
CA ILE A 740 29.19 -59.41 -8.21
C ILE A 740 29.45 -59.24 -9.70
N SER A 741 29.50 -60.36 -10.42
CA SER A 741 29.65 -60.36 -11.87
C SER A 741 28.37 -59.91 -12.58
N LYS A 742 28.51 -59.48 -13.83
CA LYS A 742 27.36 -59.13 -14.68
C LYS A 742 26.40 -60.32 -14.86
N ASP A 743 26.91 -61.54 -14.94
CA ASP A 743 26.10 -62.75 -15.10
C ASP A 743 25.28 -63.05 -13.84
N GLU A 744 25.86 -62.86 -12.65
CA GLU A 744 25.14 -63.00 -11.38
C GLU A 744 24.07 -61.92 -11.22
N MET A 745 24.38 -60.67 -11.60
CA MET A 745 23.40 -59.59 -11.65
C MET A 745 22.27 -59.89 -12.64
N SER A 746 22.59 -60.45 -13.80
CA SER A 746 21.61 -60.85 -14.81
C SER A 746 20.70 -61.96 -14.29
N ASN A 747 21.26 -62.99 -13.66
CA ASN A 747 20.48 -64.07 -13.05
C ASN A 747 19.53 -63.56 -11.96
N PHE A 748 19.97 -62.59 -11.16
CA PHE A 748 19.11 -61.96 -10.16
C PHE A 748 17.99 -61.11 -10.79
N LEU A 749 18.30 -60.27 -11.78
CA LEU A 749 17.32 -59.37 -12.39
C LEU A 749 16.38 -60.07 -13.38
N LYS A 750 16.67 -61.32 -13.75
CA LYS A 750 15.81 -62.14 -14.58
C LYS A 750 14.38 -62.19 -14.01
N ASP A 751 13.41 -61.96 -14.89
CA ASP A 751 11.97 -61.95 -14.57
C ASP A 751 11.52 -60.85 -13.57
N LYS A 752 12.36 -59.83 -13.29
CA LYS A 752 12.04 -58.69 -12.41
C LYS A 752 11.58 -57.43 -13.16
N GLY A 753 10.63 -57.61 -14.09
CA GLY A 753 9.92 -56.51 -14.74
C GLY A 753 10.85 -55.47 -15.39
N THR A 754 10.65 -54.19 -15.07
CA THR A 754 11.46 -53.08 -15.64
C THR A 754 12.92 -53.04 -15.19
N LEU A 755 13.31 -53.90 -14.24
CA LEU A 755 14.70 -54.02 -13.78
C LEU A 755 15.50 -55.01 -14.63
N ALA A 756 14.83 -55.92 -15.36
CA ALA A 756 15.49 -56.85 -16.26
C ALA A 756 16.25 -56.09 -17.38
N GLY A 757 17.49 -56.49 -17.67
CA GLY A 757 18.33 -55.82 -18.67
C GLY A 757 19.03 -54.54 -18.18
N GLN A 758 18.97 -54.22 -16.88
CA GLN A 758 19.64 -53.06 -16.27
C GLN A 758 20.95 -53.42 -15.54
N GLU A 759 21.53 -54.59 -15.81
CA GLU A 759 22.69 -55.13 -15.08
C GLU A 759 23.87 -54.14 -15.12
N GLN A 760 24.19 -53.63 -16.31
CA GLN A 760 25.27 -52.68 -16.49
C GLN A 760 24.99 -51.35 -15.78
N THR A 761 23.73 -50.91 -15.79
CA THR A 761 23.31 -49.69 -15.10
C THR A 761 23.56 -49.80 -13.59
N TYR A 762 23.21 -50.93 -12.96
CA TYR A 762 23.49 -51.14 -11.53
C TYR A 762 24.98 -51.17 -11.21
N LEU A 763 25.77 -51.90 -12.02
CA LEU A 763 27.23 -51.98 -11.83
C LEU A 763 27.91 -50.61 -12.01
N ASP A 764 27.50 -49.84 -13.03
CA ASP A 764 28.03 -48.51 -13.31
C ASP A 764 27.61 -47.51 -12.24
N ALA A 765 26.34 -47.52 -11.82
CA ALA A 765 25.83 -46.63 -10.77
C ALA A 765 26.50 -46.93 -9.42
N ALA A 766 26.66 -48.22 -9.07
CA ALA A 766 27.39 -48.65 -7.88
C ALA A 766 28.81 -48.08 -7.85
N LYS A 767 29.56 -48.26 -8.95
CA LYS A 767 30.92 -47.76 -9.10
C LYS A 767 31.00 -46.24 -9.08
N LYS A 768 30.07 -45.57 -9.75
CA LYS A 768 30.02 -44.11 -9.88
C LYS A 768 29.70 -43.42 -8.57
N TYR A 769 28.84 -44.02 -7.74
CA TYR A 769 28.35 -43.41 -6.50
C TYR A 769 28.87 -44.07 -5.23
N ASN A 770 29.77 -45.04 -5.35
CA ASN A 770 30.37 -45.77 -4.23
C ASN A 770 29.31 -46.38 -3.30
N VAL A 771 28.34 -47.07 -3.90
CA VAL A 771 27.28 -47.82 -3.20
C VAL A 771 27.32 -49.27 -3.64
N ASN A 772 27.17 -50.20 -2.71
CA ASN A 772 27.22 -51.64 -2.95
C ASN A 772 26.21 -52.08 -4.03
N GLU A 773 26.70 -52.78 -5.05
CA GLU A 773 25.94 -53.19 -6.23
C GLU A 773 24.83 -54.22 -5.91
N ALA A 774 25.06 -55.16 -4.99
CA ALA A 774 24.06 -56.13 -4.56
C ALA A 774 22.90 -55.42 -3.86
N TYR A 775 23.24 -54.49 -2.96
CA TYR A 775 22.27 -53.70 -2.22
C TYR A 775 21.41 -52.87 -3.17
N LEU A 776 22.00 -52.15 -4.13
CA LEU A 776 21.25 -51.33 -5.07
C LEU A 776 20.22 -52.17 -5.87
N ALA A 777 20.63 -53.33 -6.37
CA ALA A 777 19.77 -54.21 -7.17
C ALA A 777 18.68 -54.87 -6.32
N ALA A 778 19.04 -55.42 -5.16
CA ALA A 778 18.08 -56.12 -4.31
C ALA A 778 17.11 -55.16 -3.61
N HIS A 779 17.58 -53.97 -3.20
CA HIS A 779 16.74 -52.97 -2.58
C HIS A 779 15.72 -52.41 -3.57
N SER A 780 16.15 -52.05 -4.79
CA SER A 780 15.20 -51.62 -5.83
C SER A 780 14.21 -52.72 -6.21
N ALA A 781 14.63 -53.99 -6.28
CA ALA A 781 13.71 -55.11 -6.49
C ALA A 781 12.68 -55.24 -5.35
N LEU A 782 13.07 -55.01 -4.09
CA LEU A 782 12.12 -55.03 -2.97
C LEU A 782 11.12 -53.87 -3.08
N GLU A 783 11.63 -52.64 -3.21
CA GLU A 783 10.81 -51.41 -3.24
C GLU A 783 9.82 -51.37 -4.40
N THR A 784 10.16 -51.99 -5.52
CA THR A 784 9.34 -51.97 -6.73
C THR A 784 8.46 -53.21 -6.90
N GLY A 785 8.49 -54.15 -5.96
CA GLY A 785 7.81 -55.45 -6.13
C GLY A 785 8.33 -56.18 -7.38
N ASN A 786 9.65 -56.35 -7.46
CA ASN A 786 10.39 -56.91 -8.60
C ASN A 786 10.15 -56.15 -9.91
N GLY A 787 10.20 -54.82 -9.89
CA GLY A 787 10.06 -53.97 -11.08
C GLY A 787 8.65 -53.92 -11.66
N THR A 788 7.63 -54.26 -10.87
CA THR A 788 6.23 -54.33 -11.35
C THR A 788 5.30 -53.25 -10.78
N SER A 789 5.77 -52.47 -9.80
CA SER A 789 5.03 -51.34 -9.24
C SER A 789 4.74 -50.27 -10.30
N GLU A 790 3.73 -49.45 -10.05
CA GLU A 790 3.32 -48.37 -10.96
C GLU A 790 4.46 -47.37 -11.21
N LEU A 791 5.19 -47.01 -10.15
CA LEU A 791 6.38 -46.15 -10.22
C LEU A 791 7.53 -46.77 -11.01
N ALA A 792 7.69 -48.09 -10.96
CA ALA A 792 8.71 -48.80 -11.74
C ALA A 792 8.33 -48.97 -13.21
N LYS A 793 7.04 -49.16 -13.53
CA LYS A 793 6.50 -49.19 -14.90
C LYS A 793 6.46 -47.81 -15.57
N GLY A 794 6.51 -46.78 -14.73
CA GLY A 794 6.62 -45.37 -15.08
C GLY A 794 5.26 -44.67 -15.14
N VAL A 795 5.21 -43.46 -14.59
CA VAL A 795 4.01 -42.63 -14.42
C VAL A 795 4.12 -41.37 -15.28
N MET A 796 3.02 -40.89 -15.84
CA MET A 796 3.00 -39.65 -16.62
C MET A 796 2.86 -38.45 -15.68
N VAL A 797 3.81 -37.52 -15.74
CA VAL A 797 3.75 -36.22 -15.04
C VAL A 797 4.00 -35.14 -16.08
N ASN A 798 3.04 -34.23 -16.26
CA ASN A 798 3.13 -33.11 -17.20
C ASN A 798 3.60 -33.52 -18.62
N GLY A 799 3.04 -34.60 -19.15
CA GLY A 799 3.36 -35.10 -20.50
C GLY A 799 4.69 -35.88 -20.60
N THR A 800 5.42 -36.05 -19.50
CA THR A 800 6.68 -36.82 -19.47
C THR A 800 6.52 -38.09 -18.64
N LYS A 801 6.92 -39.25 -19.20
CA LYS A 801 6.94 -40.52 -18.46
C LYS A 801 8.18 -40.59 -17.58
N VAL A 802 7.99 -40.85 -16.28
CA VAL A 802 9.05 -40.86 -15.27
C VAL A 802 9.02 -42.12 -14.42
N TYR A 803 10.17 -42.52 -13.89
CA TYR A 803 10.41 -43.80 -13.23
C TYR A 803 11.04 -43.58 -11.86
N ASN A 804 10.65 -44.40 -10.87
CA ASN A 804 11.24 -44.35 -9.54
C ASN A 804 11.46 -45.78 -9.01
N MET A 805 12.73 -46.17 -8.86
CA MET A 805 13.11 -47.54 -8.52
C MET A 805 13.36 -47.78 -7.02
N TYR A 806 13.26 -46.74 -6.19
CA TYR A 806 13.59 -46.80 -4.77
C TYR A 806 12.53 -46.13 -3.89
N GLY A 807 11.35 -45.81 -4.45
CA GLY A 807 10.28 -45.14 -3.70
C GLY A 807 10.65 -43.74 -3.19
N ILE A 808 11.69 -43.11 -3.71
CA ILE A 808 12.21 -41.85 -3.16
C ILE A 808 11.19 -40.73 -3.34
N GLY A 809 10.79 -40.08 -2.26
CA GLY A 809 9.78 -39.02 -2.27
C GLY A 809 8.33 -39.51 -2.38
N ALA A 810 8.09 -40.82 -2.27
CA ALA A 810 6.75 -41.38 -2.12
C ALA A 810 6.26 -41.19 -0.68
N LEU A 811 5.21 -40.40 -0.50
CA LEU A 811 4.63 -40.07 0.81
C LEU A 811 3.34 -40.87 1.06
N ASP A 812 3.09 -41.21 2.33
CA ASP A 812 1.91 -41.96 2.77
C ASP A 812 0.59 -41.30 2.31
N GLY A 813 -0.35 -42.12 1.84
CA GLY A 813 -1.65 -41.67 1.33
C GLY A 813 -1.66 -41.25 -0.16
N ASN A 814 -0.50 -40.95 -0.76
CA ASN A 814 -0.40 -40.67 -2.21
C ASN A 814 0.99 -41.00 -2.78
N ALA A 815 1.48 -42.20 -2.50
CA ALA A 815 2.85 -42.64 -2.78
C ALA A 815 3.21 -42.56 -4.27
N VAL A 816 2.27 -42.92 -5.15
CA VAL A 816 2.50 -42.93 -6.61
C VAL A 816 2.67 -41.51 -7.15
N GLN A 817 1.74 -40.58 -6.88
CA GLN A 817 1.83 -39.24 -7.45
C GLN A 817 3.03 -38.47 -6.89
N THR A 818 3.29 -38.58 -5.59
CA THR A 818 4.39 -37.86 -4.93
C THR A 818 5.76 -38.39 -5.36
N GLY A 819 5.92 -39.72 -5.44
CA GLY A 819 7.12 -40.36 -5.98
C GLY A 819 7.36 -40.07 -7.45
N ALA A 820 6.29 -39.98 -8.26
CA ALA A 820 6.38 -39.62 -9.68
C ALA A 820 6.75 -38.15 -9.88
N ASN A 821 6.15 -37.23 -9.11
CA ASN A 821 6.52 -35.81 -9.14
C ASN A 821 7.97 -35.59 -8.71
N TYR A 822 8.46 -36.35 -7.74
CA TYR A 822 9.88 -36.33 -7.36
C TYR A 822 10.77 -36.79 -8.52
N ALA A 823 10.46 -37.94 -9.12
CA ALA A 823 11.18 -38.46 -10.28
C ALA A 823 11.19 -37.49 -11.48
N TYR A 824 10.08 -36.78 -11.72
CA TYR A 824 9.98 -35.72 -12.73
C TYR A 824 10.94 -34.56 -12.47
N LYS A 825 10.98 -34.05 -11.24
CA LYS A 825 11.93 -33.00 -10.84
C LYS A 825 13.39 -33.43 -10.99
N GLN A 826 13.69 -34.71 -10.75
CA GLN A 826 15.04 -35.27 -10.90
C GLN A 826 15.38 -35.70 -12.34
N GLY A 827 14.44 -35.59 -13.29
CA GLY A 827 14.66 -35.96 -14.69
C GLY A 827 14.78 -37.46 -14.95
N TRP A 828 14.23 -38.31 -14.07
CA TRP A 828 14.29 -39.77 -14.15
C TRP A 828 13.32 -40.33 -15.20
N THR A 829 13.60 -40.00 -16.45
CA THR A 829 12.76 -40.25 -17.62
C THR A 829 12.92 -41.65 -18.23
N THR A 830 13.81 -42.46 -17.66
CA THR A 830 14.03 -43.87 -18.06
C THR A 830 14.36 -44.70 -16.81
N PRO A 831 14.16 -46.03 -16.84
CA PRO A 831 14.63 -46.94 -15.79
C PRO A 831 16.10 -46.72 -15.42
N ALA A 832 16.96 -46.56 -16.43
CA ALA A 832 18.40 -46.36 -16.22
C ALA A 832 18.71 -45.07 -15.45
N LYS A 833 18.06 -43.95 -15.82
CA LYS A 833 18.20 -42.68 -15.09
C LYS A 833 17.65 -42.74 -13.66
N ALA A 834 16.59 -43.52 -13.43
CA ALA A 834 16.02 -43.71 -12.10
C ALA A 834 16.93 -44.56 -11.20
N ILE A 835 17.62 -45.56 -11.76
CA ILE A 835 18.63 -46.36 -11.05
C ILE A 835 19.86 -45.50 -10.72
N ASP A 836 20.43 -44.80 -11.71
CA ASP A 836 21.58 -43.90 -11.54
C ASP A 836 21.28 -42.79 -10.52
N GLY A 837 20.14 -42.12 -10.66
CA GLY A 837 19.71 -41.06 -9.76
C GLY A 837 19.35 -41.54 -8.36
N GLY A 838 18.75 -42.72 -8.23
CA GLY A 838 18.48 -43.34 -6.94
C GLY A 838 19.76 -43.74 -6.20
N ALA A 839 20.73 -44.34 -6.90
CA ALA A 839 22.05 -44.64 -6.35
C ALA A 839 22.80 -43.38 -5.92
N LYS A 840 22.73 -42.30 -6.73
CA LYS A 840 23.25 -40.98 -6.36
C LYS A 840 22.61 -40.47 -5.07
N TRP A 841 21.29 -40.55 -4.96
CA TRP A 841 20.56 -40.08 -3.79
C TRP A 841 20.98 -40.85 -2.53
N ILE A 842 21.07 -42.18 -2.59
CA ILE A 842 21.52 -43.03 -1.47
C ILE A 842 22.95 -42.65 -1.05
N SER A 843 23.83 -42.39 -2.02
CA SER A 843 25.20 -41.95 -1.76
C SER A 843 25.27 -40.58 -1.11
N ASP A 844 24.64 -39.57 -1.73
CA ASP A 844 24.64 -38.19 -1.25
C ASP A 844 24.06 -38.08 0.17
N LYS A 845 22.98 -38.83 0.45
CA LYS A 845 22.25 -38.73 1.72
C LYS A 845 22.88 -39.54 2.84
N PHE A 846 23.54 -40.66 2.54
CA PHE A 846 24.02 -41.58 3.58
C PHE A 846 25.44 -42.05 3.34
N VAL A 847 25.67 -42.86 2.30
CA VAL A 847 26.92 -43.62 2.15
C VAL A 847 28.14 -42.69 1.98
N GLY A 848 28.03 -41.67 1.13
CA GLY A 848 29.06 -40.66 0.91
C GLY A 848 29.29 -39.72 2.09
N SER A 849 28.38 -39.71 3.07
CA SER A 849 28.48 -38.93 4.31
C SER A 849 29.03 -39.75 5.50
N GLY A 850 29.53 -40.96 5.26
CA GLY A 850 30.08 -41.84 6.29
C GLY A 850 29.02 -42.64 7.08
N GLN A 851 27.74 -42.58 6.68
CA GLN A 851 26.67 -43.43 7.21
C GLN A 851 26.48 -44.64 6.28
N ASN A 852 27.56 -45.42 6.13
CA ASN A 852 27.68 -46.52 5.17
C ASN A 852 27.09 -47.86 5.66
N THR A 853 26.42 -47.90 6.81
CA THR A 853 25.75 -49.10 7.33
C THR A 853 24.37 -48.72 7.88
N LEU A 854 23.42 -49.66 7.96
CA LEU A 854 22.10 -49.39 8.57
C LEU A 854 22.23 -48.90 10.01
N TYR A 855 23.20 -49.45 10.75
CA TYR A 855 23.53 -48.99 12.09
C TYR A 855 23.89 -47.49 12.08
N LYS A 856 24.81 -47.08 11.19
CA LYS A 856 25.27 -45.70 11.14
C LYS A 856 24.22 -44.74 10.60
N MET A 857 23.31 -45.19 9.72
CA MET A 857 22.14 -44.42 9.29
C MET A 857 21.18 -44.13 10.45
N ARG A 858 21.01 -45.07 11.38
CA ARG A 858 20.15 -44.88 12.55
C ARG A 858 20.82 -44.05 13.64
N TRP A 859 22.04 -44.44 14.03
CA TRP A 859 22.68 -43.93 15.23
C TRP A 859 23.59 -42.74 14.97
N ASN A 860 24.15 -42.65 13.76
CA ASN A 860 25.18 -41.69 13.35
C ASN A 860 26.24 -41.44 14.44
N PRO A 861 27.09 -42.43 14.75
CA PRO A 861 28.11 -42.29 15.79
C PRO A 861 29.15 -41.17 15.51
N ALA A 862 29.37 -40.77 14.26
CA ALA A 862 30.24 -39.62 13.99
C ALA A 862 29.62 -38.29 14.46
N SER A 863 28.29 -38.19 14.46
CA SER A 863 27.54 -37.00 14.91
C SER A 863 26.16 -37.40 15.47
N PRO A 864 26.09 -37.89 16.72
CA PRO A 864 24.86 -38.44 17.29
C PRO A 864 23.71 -37.43 17.26
N GLY A 865 22.61 -37.80 16.61
CA GLY A 865 21.39 -36.98 16.52
C GLY A 865 21.28 -36.06 15.31
N THR A 866 22.31 -35.98 14.45
CA THR A 866 22.25 -35.24 13.19
C THR A 866 22.05 -36.20 12.02
N HIS A 867 21.11 -35.92 11.11
CA HIS A 867 20.83 -36.76 9.92
C HIS A 867 20.56 -38.25 10.26
N GLN A 868 19.72 -38.52 11.27
CA GLN A 868 19.27 -39.88 11.56
C GLN A 868 18.13 -40.27 10.61
N TYR A 869 18.19 -41.48 10.05
CA TYR A 869 17.18 -41.96 9.11
C TYR A 869 15.84 -42.28 9.78
N ALA A 870 15.87 -42.79 11.01
CA ALA A 870 14.69 -43.25 11.72
C ALA A 870 14.75 -42.93 13.22
N THR A 871 13.58 -42.81 13.84
CA THR A 871 13.43 -42.47 15.26
C THR A 871 13.28 -43.69 16.17
N ASP A 872 12.79 -44.83 15.65
CA ASP A 872 12.67 -46.08 16.40
C ASP A 872 14.06 -46.66 16.70
N VAL A 873 14.35 -46.91 17.98
CA VAL A 873 15.62 -47.51 18.43
C VAL A 873 15.88 -48.89 17.81
N ASN A 874 14.84 -49.65 17.47
CA ASN A 874 14.97 -50.96 16.86
C ASN A 874 15.08 -50.90 15.32
N TRP A 875 15.04 -49.71 14.70
CA TRP A 875 14.90 -49.61 13.24
C TRP A 875 15.98 -50.38 12.47
N ALA A 876 17.27 -50.20 12.81
CA ALA A 876 18.36 -50.84 12.09
C ALA A 876 18.27 -52.37 12.17
N THR A 877 17.99 -52.90 13.37
CA THR A 877 17.81 -54.33 13.64
C THR A 877 16.56 -54.89 12.98
N ALA A 878 15.44 -54.15 12.96
CA ALA A 878 14.22 -54.58 12.29
C ALA A 878 14.42 -54.79 10.77
N GLN A 879 15.29 -53.99 10.14
CA GLN A 879 15.59 -54.11 8.71
C GLN A 879 16.55 -55.26 8.36
N THR A 880 17.23 -55.87 9.32
CA THR A 880 18.27 -56.89 9.04
C THR A 880 17.72 -58.15 8.40
N THR A 881 16.45 -58.48 8.64
CA THR A 881 15.79 -59.62 7.98
C THR A 881 15.68 -59.38 6.47
N SER A 882 15.26 -58.18 6.09
CA SER A 882 15.18 -57.75 4.68
C SER A 882 16.57 -57.65 4.07
N MET A 883 17.53 -57.07 4.81
CA MET A 883 18.91 -56.93 4.34
C MET A 883 19.58 -58.29 4.11
N LYS A 884 19.41 -59.23 5.03
CA LYS A 884 19.87 -60.61 4.86
C LYS A 884 19.27 -61.24 3.61
N LYS A 885 17.94 -61.14 3.43
CA LYS A 885 17.25 -61.69 2.26
C LYS A 885 17.74 -61.09 0.94
N MET A 886 18.05 -59.80 0.93
CA MET A 886 18.63 -59.11 -0.23
C MET A 886 19.98 -59.70 -0.61
N PHE A 887 20.89 -59.84 0.35
CA PHE A 887 22.23 -60.36 0.08
C PHE A 887 22.26 -61.89 -0.13
N ASP A 888 21.39 -62.66 0.51
CA ASP A 888 21.22 -64.09 0.25
C ASP A 888 20.82 -64.38 -1.21
N SER A 889 20.24 -63.39 -1.90
CA SER A 889 19.91 -63.51 -3.33
C SER A 889 21.15 -63.47 -4.23
N PHE A 890 22.32 -63.13 -3.67
CA PHE A 890 23.62 -63.13 -4.32
C PHE A 890 24.60 -64.00 -3.50
N PRO A 891 24.52 -65.34 -3.59
CA PRO A 891 25.25 -66.25 -2.70
C PRO A 891 26.78 -66.15 -2.78
N ASN A 892 27.31 -65.60 -3.87
CA ASN A 892 28.74 -65.40 -4.07
C ASN A 892 29.20 -63.96 -3.75
N ALA A 893 28.30 -63.09 -3.30
CA ALA A 893 28.63 -61.72 -2.91
C ALA A 893 29.59 -61.72 -1.71
N ASN A 894 30.74 -61.06 -1.87
CA ASN A 894 31.62 -60.82 -0.73
C ASN A 894 31.02 -59.71 0.16
N LEU A 895 30.81 -60.00 1.43
CA LEU A 895 30.30 -59.01 2.39
C LEU A 895 31.45 -58.49 3.23
N SER A 896 31.65 -57.18 3.22
CA SER A 896 32.52 -56.49 4.19
C SER A 896 31.65 -55.84 5.25
N TYR A 897 32.06 -55.92 6.51
CA TYR A 897 31.37 -55.31 7.64
C TYR A 897 32.16 -54.11 8.20
N ASP A 898 31.44 -53.06 8.60
CA ASP A 898 31.98 -51.90 9.27
C ASP A 898 31.33 -51.75 10.66
N VAL A 899 31.97 -52.34 11.65
CA VAL A 899 31.46 -52.44 13.02
C VAL A 899 31.96 -51.25 13.84
N PRO A 900 31.06 -50.42 14.39
CA PRO A 900 31.45 -49.36 15.31
C PRO A 900 32.11 -49.91 16.57
N GLU A 901 33.15 -49.23 17.05
CA GLU A 901 33.87 -49.55 18.29
C GLU A 901 33.90 -48.28 19.14
N TYR A 902 33.26 -48.34 20.30
CA TYR A 902 33.25 -47.27 21.30
C TYR A 902 34.38 -47.52 22.31
N ASN A 903 34.97 -46.44 22.82
CA ASN A 903 36.09 -46.50 23.77
C ASN A 903 35.73 -47.14 25.11
#